data_AF-A0A2H6FK48-F1
#
_entry.id   AF-A0A2H6FK48-F1
#
_cell.length_a   1.000
_cell.length_b   1.000
_cell.length_c   1.000
_cell.angle_alpha   90.00
_cell.angle_beta   90.00
_cell.angle_gamma   90.00
#
_symmetry.space_group_name_H-M   'P 1'
#
loop_
_entity.id
_entity.type
_entity.pdbx_description
1 polymer ?
#
loop_
_entity_poly.entity_id
_entity_poly.type
_entity_poly.pdbx_seq_one_letter_code
_entity_poly.pdbx_strand_id
1 'polypeptide(L)'
;MDVPDDLKEEIERLVRDLNYHCYRYYVLDSPVISDEEYDRLYLKLKELEEKTNYILPDSPTQRVGAPPLEKFVKVRHKEPMLSLDNAFSHEEVIEFDRRVRRYLKTEEEIEYTVEPKYDGLAIELTYRRAILVQASTRGDGYVGEDVTQNIRTIKSIPLRIEGDGDIPEYIDIRGEIYMNIDDFETLNREREKKGEALFANPRNAAAGSVRQLDPSVTASRTLHLACYGVGAISGRTFRSQWEFIQWLRKKRFPVPERVRLERGIHRVIEAIREIESERSMLPFETDGAVIKVNDFDLQRKLGLKTREPRWATAYKFPAHQGTTRVLEIIPSVGRTGIITPVAHLKPVRIGGVTVSRSTLHNWDEVKRKDIRVGDWVIVERAGDVIPHVIMVIKEKRTGSEKPFPVPERCPVCGARVVREEGEVALRCVGLNCPAQARERIRHFASRGAMDIEGLGEKNVELLLSKGLIKHFIDIYKLKKDDLLTLPRFAEKSAENLIDAIEKSKETTLARFLYALGIPHVGEYAARLLAKNFRDLKDLYHVGPGKISSIRQMGEKIARSVSDFFNDGDGGNIETLEEMQRLGIRVSNPDYESEKHAGRPLEGLTFVITGTLPRPRKEVEELISSLGGHAASSVSGSTDYLLVGENPGSKLKKAESLGVRSLSYAELMELIEGKS
;
A
#
# COMPACT_ATOMS: atom_id res chain seq x y z
N MET A 1 -7.28 -12.45 -55.25
CA MET A 1 -6.31 -12.04 -56.28
C MET A 1 -4.96 -11.97 -55.60
N ASP A 2 -3.95 -12.64 -56.12
CA ASP A 2 -2.59 -12.48 -55.58
C ASP A 2 -2.15 -11.03 -55.74
N VAL A 3 -1.58 -10.47 -54.67
CA VAL A 3 -1.05 -9.11 -54.68
C VAL A 3 0.18 -9.11 -55.61
N PRO A 4 0.26 -8.18 -56.59
CA PRO A 4 1.42 -8.01 -57.45
C PRO A 4 2.73 -7.92 -56.65
N ASP A 5 3.79 -8.57 -57.13
CA ASP A 5 5.05 -8.69 -56.37
C ASP A 5 5.76 -7.33 -56.21
N ASP A 6 5.61 -6.41 -57.15
CA ASP A 6 6.08 -5.02 -57.05
C ASP A 6 5.42 -4.26 -55.89
N LEU A 7 4.13 -4.48 -55.64
CA LEU A 7 3.42 -3.90 -54.51
C LEU A 7 3.83 -4.53 -53.18
N LYS A 8 4.13 -5.84 -53.15
CA LYS A 8 4.67 -6.48 -51.94
C LYS A 8 6.05 -5.93 -51.61
N GLU A 9 6.94 -5.81 -52.59
CA GLU A 9 8.27 -5.22 -52.42
C GLU A 9 8.19 -3.77 -51.94
N GLU A 10 7.23 -2.99 -52.45
CA GLU A 10 7.01 -1.62 -51.99
C GLU A 10 6.52 -1.55 -50.54
N ILE A 11 5.57 -2.41 -50.14
CA ILE A 11 5.09 -2.51 -48.76
C ILE A 11 6.23 -2.93 -47.83
N GLU A 12 7.01 -3.94 -48.20
CA GLU A 12 8.17 -4.41 -47.42
C GLU A 12 9.24 -3.31 -47.26
N ARG A 13 9.49 -2.53 -48.32
CA ARG A 13 10.41 -1.38 -48.26
C ARG A 13 9.89 -0.30 -47.32
N LEU A 14 8.62 0.10 -47.45
CA LEU A 14 8.01 1.14 -46.61
C LEU A 14 8.01 0.74 -45.13
N VAL A 15 7.67 -0.51 -44.82
CA VAL A 15 7.73 -1.04 -43.45
C VAL A 15 9.16 -0.98 -42.89
N ARG A 16 10.16 -1.34 -43.69
CA ARG A 16 11.58 -1.28 -43.30
C ARG A 16 12.04 0.15 -43.04
N ASP A 17 11.71 1.07 -43.94
CA ASP A 17 12.12 2.48 -43.85
C ASP A 17 11.47 3.16 -42.64
N LEU A 18 10.15 2.99 -42.44
CA LEU A 18 9.43 3.57 -41.30
C LEU A 18 9.94 3.03 -39.96
N ASN A 19 10.22 1.72 -39.86
CA ASN A 19 10.82 1.15 -38.66
C ASN A 19 12.24 1.68 -38.41
N TYR A 20 13.05 1.86 -39.46
CA TYR A 20 14.36 2.50 -39.35
C TYR A 20 14.27 3.96 -38.87
N HIS A 21 13.32 4.74 -39.39
CA HIS A 21 13.10 6.11 -38.95
C HIS A 21 12.62 6.18 -37.49
N CYS A 22 11.74 5.27 -37.06
CA CYS A 22 11.36 5.14 -35.65
C CYS A 22 12.58 4.85 -34.77
N TYR A 23 13.47 3.95 -35.18
CA TYR A 23 14.70 3.67 -34.44
C TYR A 23 15.60 4.92 -34.33
N ARG A 24 15.82 5.63 -35.44
CA ARG A 24 16.62 6.86 -35.47
C ARG A 24 16.06 7.95 -34.54
N TYR A 25 14.74 8.11 -34.53
CA TYR A 25 14.05 9.11 -33.72
C TYR A 25 14.02 8.71 -32.23
N TYR A 26 13.45 7.55 -31.90
CA TYR A 26 13.13 7.18 -30.52
C TYR A 26 14.23 6.46 -29.76
N VAL A 27 15.28 5.96 -30.45
CA VAL A 27 16.35 5.18 -29.80
C VAL A 27 17.70 5.87 -29.91
N LEU A 28 18.00 6.49 -31.05
CA LEU A 28 19.27 7.20 -31.26
C LEU A 28 19.18 8.70 -31.05
N ASP A 29 17.98 9.26 -30.86
CA ASP A 29 17.73 10.70 -30.77
C ASP A 29 18.41 11.50 -31.91
N SER A 30 18.36 10.93 -33.12
CA SER A 30 19.06 11.42 -34.31
C SER A 30 18.22 11.17 -35.57
N PRO A 31 17.07 11.89 -35.72
CA PRO A 31 16.19 11.74 -36.87
C PRO A 31 16.90 12.13 -38.18
N VAL A 32 16.51 11.46 -39.27
CA VAL A 32 17.06 11.69 -40.62
C VAL A 32 16.05 12.26 -41.61
N ILE A 33 14.78 12.27 -41.23
CA ILE A 33 13.66 12.84 -41.97
C ILE A 33 12.81 13.67 -41.00
N SER A 34 11.98 14.56 -41.53
CA SER A 34 11.03 15.33 -40.71
C SER A 34 9.81 14.48 -40.33
N ASP A 35 9.07 14.92 -39.30
CA ASP A 35 7.81 14.29 -38.89
C ASP A 35 6.78 14.30 -40.02
N GLU A 36 6.72 15.36 -40.83
CA GLU A 36 5.83 15.47 -41.99
C GLU A 36 6.16 14.42 -43.07
N GLU A 37 7.45 14.17 -43.31
CA GLU A 37 7.89 13.17 -44.28
C GLU A 37 7.60 11.75 -43.79
N TYR A 38 7.79 11.49 -42.49
CA TYR A 38 7.40 10.23 -41.87
C TYR A 38 5.90 9.96 -42.01
N ASP A 39 5.07 10.95 -41.68
CA ASP A 39 3.60 10.84 -41.76
C ASP A 39 3.14 10.56 -43.20
N ARG A 40 3.79 11.18 -44.20
CA ARG A 40 3.52 10.91 -45.62
C ARG A 40 3.82 9.46 -46.01
N LEU A 41 4.96 8.93 -45.57
CA LEU A 41 5.34 7.53 -45.83
C LEU A 41 4.38 6.56 -45.11
N TYR A 42 3.96 6.89 -43.89
CA TYR A 42 3.01 6.10 -43.11
C TYR A 42 1.62 6.06 -43.77
N LEU A 43 1.11 7.20 -44.23
CA LEU A 43 -0.16 7.26 -44.96
C LEU A 43 -0.11 6.42 -46.24
N LYS A 44 0.98 6.52 -46.99
CA LYS A 44 1.20 5.71 -48.20
C LYS A 44 1.20 4.20 -47.90
N LEU A 45 1.90 3.78 -46.85
CA LEU A 45 1.90 2.38 -46.41
C LEU A 45 0.48 1.92 -46.06
N LYS A 46 -0.24 2.73 -45.28
CA LYS A 46 -1.62 2.43 -44.87
C LYS A 46 -2.56 2.26 -46.06
N GLU A 47 -2.51 3.16 -47.03
CA GLU A 47 -3.30 3.07 -48.27
C GLU A 47 -2.98 1.79 -49.07
N LEU A 48 -1.70 1.42 -49.17
CA LEU A 48 -1.27 0.21 -49.87
C LEU A 48 -1.75 -1.06 -49.16
N GLU A 49 -1.63 -1.12 -47.84
CA GLU A 49 -2.10 -2.24 -47.02
C GLU A 49 -3.63 -2.41 -47.10
N GLU A 50 -4.39 -1.32 -47.03
CA GLU A 50 -5.86 -1.33 -47.17
C GLU A 50 -6.30 -1.79 -48.57
N LYS A 51 -5.60 -1.34 -49.62
CA LYS A 51 -5.91 -1.70 -51.01
C LYS A 51 -5.58 -3.16 -51.34
N THR A 52 -4.49 -3.68 -50.80
CA THR A 52 -3.96 -5.01 -51.14
C THR A 52 -4.39 -6.10 -50.17
N ASN A 53 -4.82 -5.72 -48.96
CA ASN A 53 -5.03 -6.62 -47.83
C ASN A 53 -3.78 -7.47 -47.49
N TYR A 54 -2.59 -6.98 -47.84
CA TYR A 54 -1.30 -7.57 -47.52
C TYR A 54 -0.61 -6.76 -46.43
N ILE A 55 -0.68 -7.27 -45.20
CA ILE A 55 -0.18 -6.61 -44.00
C ILE A 55 0.93 -7.46 -43.40
N LEU A 56 2.11 -6.85 -43.22
CA LEU A 56 3.23 -7.51 -42.57
C LEU A 56 3.04 -7.52 -41.04
N PRO A 57 3.40 -8.61 -40.33
CA PRO A 57 3.25 -8.70 -38.87
C PRO A 57 4.01 -7.62 -38.08
N ASP A 58 5.05 -7.03 -38.68
CA ASP A 58 5.91 -5.98 -38.13
C ASP A 58 5.64 -4.60 -38.73
N SER A 59 4.52 -4.44 -39.44
CA SER A 59 4.10 -3.17 -40.01
C SER A 59 3.81 -2.13 -38.92
N PRO A 60 4.32 -0.88 -39.03
CA PRO A 60 4.00 0.21 -38.11
C PRO A 60 2.51 0.51 -37.97
N THR A 61 1.69 0.19 -38.98
CA THR A 61 0.23 0.40 -38.95
C THR A 61 -0.46 -0.51 -37.92
N GLN A 62 0.17 -1.64 -37.58
CA GLN A 62 -0.34 -2.60 -36.61
C GLN A 62 -0.09 -2.18 -35.16
N ARG A 63 0.59 -1.05 -34.93
CA ARG A 63 0.88 -0.53 -33.59
C ARG A 63 -0.34 0.04 -32.89
N VAL A 64 -1.32 0.57 -33.64
CA VAL A 64 -2.51 1.26 -33.08
C VAL A 64 -3.77 0.72 -33.77
N GLY A 65 -4.84 0.43 -33.00
CA GLY A 65 -6.13 0.00 -33.55
C GLY A 65 -6.71 -1.29 -32.96
N ALA A 66 -6.04 -1.91 -31.98
CA ALA A 66 -6.63 -3.02 -31.23
C ALA A 66 -7.81 -2.53 -30.36
N PRO A 67 -8.93 -3.27 -30.28
CA PRO A 67 -10.02 -2.93 -29.39
C PRO A 67 -9.58 -3.01 -27.92
N PRO A 68 -10.19 -2.22 -27.02
CA PRO A 68 -9.90 -2.32 -25.59
C PRO A 68 -10.08 -3.73 -25.05
N LEU A 69 -9.15 -4.16 -24.20
CA LEU A 69 -9.20 -5.44 -23.50
C LEU A 69 -10.27 -5.40 -22.39
N GLU A 70 -11.02 -6.49 -22.22
CA GLU A 70 -11.90 -6.63 -21.05
C GLU A 70 -11.10 -6.79 -19.75
N LYS A 71 -9.97 -7.51 -19.83
CA LYS A 71 -9.05 -7.78 -18.71
C LYS A 71 -7.69 -8.26 -19.22
N PHE A 72 -6.67 -8.10 -18.39
CA PHE A 72 -5.35 -8.71 -18.64
C PHE A 72 -5.38 -10.22 -18.38
N VAL A 73 -4.70 -10.97 -19.24
CA VAL A 73 -4.50 -12.42 -19.10
C VAL A 73 -3.18 -12.66 -18.38
N LYS A 74 -3.13 -13.69 -17.53
CA LYS A 74 -1.89 -14.08 -16.85
C LYS A 74 -1.01 -14.93 -17.75
N VAL A 75 0.29 -14.65 -17.77
CA VAL A 75 1.29 -15.36 -18.57
C VAL A 75 2.38 -15.88 -17.66
N ARG A 76 2.73 -17.16 -17.81
CA ARG A 76 3.83 -17.77 -17.05
C ARG A 76 5.14 -17.59 -17.80
N HIS A 77 6.14 -17.02 -17.14
CA HIS A 77 7.48 -16.90 -17.70
C HIS A 77 8.14 -18.28 -17.84
N LYS A 78 8.85 -18.51 -18.94
CA LYS A 78 9.62 -19.76 -19.13
C LYS A 78 10.77 -19.85 -18.15
N GLU A 79 11.45 -18.73 -17.95
CA GLU A 79 12.44 -18.55 -16.91
C GLU A 79 11.95 -17.48 -15.92
N PRO A 80 12.13 -17.63 -14.60
CA PRO A 80 11.65 -16.62 -13.66
C PRO A 80 12.31 -15.23 -13.84
N MET A 81 11.52 -14.16 -13.72
CA MET A 81 11.94 -12.76 -13.63
C MET A 81 12.15 -12.36 -12.16
N LEU A 82 13.34 -12.64 -11.64
CA LEU A 82 13.69 -12.48 -10.24
C LEU A 82 14.05 -11.04 -9.85
N SER A 83 14.02 -10.76 -8.54
CA SER A 83 14.54 -9.50 -7.99
C SER A 83 16.06 -9.56 -7.84
N LEU A 84 16.68 -8.39 -7.65
CA LEU A 84 18.10 -8.28 -7.31
C LEU A 84 18.26 -8.08 -5.81
N ASP A 85 19.36 -8.61 -5.27
CA ASP A 85 19.83 -8.30 -3.92
C ASP A 85 20.41 -6.87 -3.90
N ASN A 86 20.28 -6.16 -2.78
CA ASN A 86 20.70 -4.76 -2.69
C ASN A 86 22.05 -4.62 -1.97
N ALA A 87 22.84 -3.65 -2.42
CA ALA A 87 24.01 -3.16 -1.71
C ALA A 87 23.85 -1.65 -1.46
N PHE A 88 24.11 -1.20 -0.24
CA PHE A 88 23.97 0.20 0.18
C PHE A 88 25.31 0.89 0.45
N SER A 89 26.42 0.16 0.33
CA SER A 89 27.78 0.66 0.55
C SER A 89 28.77 -0.01 -0.40
N HIS A 90 29.90 0.64 -0.66
CA HIS A 90 30.96 0.05 -1.48
C HIS A 90 31.54 -1.21 -0.82
N GLU A 91 31.55 -1.27 0.51
CA GLU A 91 31.97 -2.43 1.30
C GLU A 91 31.06 -3.64 1.03
N GLU A 92 29.75 -3.44 0.90
CA GLU A 92 28.81 -4.49 0.53
C GLU A 92 29.01 -4.99 -0.91
N VAL A 93 29.41 -4.10 -1.83
CA VAL A 93 29.80 -4.46 -3.20
C VAL A 93 31.08 -5.30 -3.21
N ILE A 94 32.07 -4.96 -2.39
CA ILE A 94 33.29 -5.77 -2.19
C ILE A 94 32.94 -7.14 -1.61
N GLU A 95 32.03 -7.20 -0.63
CA GLU A 95 31.60 -8.47 -0.05
C GLU A 95 30.80 -9.31 -1.05
N PHE A 96 30.04 -8.70 -1.96
CA PHE A 96 29.42 -9.40 -3.08
C PHE A 96 30.46 -10.10 -3.97
N ASP A 97 31.52 -9.40 -4.40
CA ASP A 97 32.61 -9.99 -5.18
C ASP A 97 33.30 -11.14 -4.42
N ARG A 98 33.63 -10.94 -3.13
CA ARG A 98 34.21 -11.99 -2.28
C ARG A 98 33.34 -13.24 -2.23
N ARG A 99 32.01 -13.08 -2.12
CA ARG A 99 31.08 -14.22 -2.16
C ARG A 99 31.11 -14.90 -3.53
N VAL A 100 31.08 -14.13 -4.62
CA VAL A 100 31.15 -14.68 -5.99
C VAL A 100 32.41 -15.52 -6.17
N ARG A 101 33.58 -14.97 -5.85
CA ARG A 101 34.87 -15.68 -5.95
C ARG A 101 34.93 -16.92 -5.07
N ARG A 102 34.40 -16.85 -3.84
CA ARG A 102 34.29 -18.01 -2.93
C ARG A 102 33.44 -19.14 -3.51
N TYR A 103 32.30 -18.83 -4.12
CA TYR A 103 31.44 -19.84 -4.77
C TYR A 103 32.11 -20.46 -5.99
N LEU A 104 32.83 -19.66 -6.77
CA LEU A 104 33.57 -20.11 -7.95
C LEU A 104 34.89 -20.80 -7.62
N LYS A 105 35.36 -20.71 -6.36
CA LYS A 105 36.65 -21.22 -5.88
C LYS A 105 37.83 -20.69 -6.71
N THR A 106 37.82 -19.38 -6.98
CA THR A 106 38.87 -18.71 -7.75
C THR A 106 39.40 -17.49 -7.00
N GLU A 107 40.69 -17.24 -7.18
CA GLU A 107 41.36 -16.00 -6.74
C GLU A 107 41.52 -14.99 -7.89
N GLU A 108 41.16 -15.40 -9.12
CA GLU A 108 41.20 -14.51 -10.29
C GLU A 108 40.14 -13.42 -10.19
N GLU A 109 40.44 -12.26 -10.78
CA GLU A 109 39.47 -11.17 -10.90
C GLU A 109 38.31 -11.57 -11.81
N ILE A 110 37.09 -11.25 -11.37
CA ILE A 110 35.88 -11.49 -12.13
C ILE A 110 35.56 -10.27 -12.99
N GLU A 111 35.05 -10.53 -14.19
CA GLU A 111 34.56 -9.51 -15.11
C GLU A 111 33.07 -9.27 -14.89
N TYR A 112 32.68 -8.01 -14.82
CA TYR A 112 31.33 -7.55 -14.52
C TYR A 112 30.85 -6.56 -15.56
N THR A 113 29.55 -6.59 -15.86
CA THR A 113 28.88 -5.46 -16.49
C THR A 113 28.25 -4.58 -15.42
N VAL A 114 28.42 -3.26 -15.56
CA VAL A 114 27.81 -2.24 -14.70
C VAL A 114 26.91 -1.36 -15.57
N GLU A 115 25.66 -1.15 -15.15
CA GLU A 115 24.67 -0.36 -15.90
C GLU A 115 23.78 0.45 -14.94
N PRO A 116 23.23 1.60 -15.35
CA PRO A 116 22.27 2.34 -14.54
C PRO A 116 21.07 1.47 -14.19
N LYS A 117 20.61 1.56 -12.96
CA LYS A 117 19.38 0.90 -12.54
C LYS A 117 18.19 1.79 -12.90
N TYR A 118 17.54 1.46 -14.01
CA TYR A 118 16.34 2.18 -14.47
C TYR A 118 15.20 2.03 -13.46
N ASP A 119 14.48 3.12 -13.21
CA ASP A 119 13.31 3.12 -12.34
C ASP A 119 12.02 3.12 -13.16
N GLY A 120 11.55 1.91 -13.51
CA GLY A 120 10.40 1.73 -14.38
C GLY A 120 9.60 0.46 -14.08
N LEU A 121 9.09 -0.15 -15.16
CA LEU A 121 8.37 -1.41 -15.14
C LEU A 121 9.16 -2.48 -15.92
N ALA A 122 9.62 -3.50 -15.22
CA ALA A 122 10.24 -4.67 -15.84
C ALA A 122 9.28 -5.38 -16.81
N ILE A 123 9.78 -5.65 -18.02
CA ILE A 123 9.06 -6.28 -19.12
C ILE A 123 9.89 -7.43 -19.72
N GLU A 124 9.22 -8.50 -20.15
CA GLU A 124 9.79 -9.58 -20.97
C GLU A 124 9.11 -9.57 -22.34
N LEU A 125 9.91 -9.45 -23.40
CA LEU A 125 9.51 -9.43 -24.80
C LEU A 125 9.90 -10.75 -25.46
N THR A 126 8.91 -11.53 -25.87
CA THR A 126 9.12 -12.82 -26.52
C THR A 126 9.06 -12.66 -28.03
N TYR A 127 10.17 -13.00 -28.69
CA TYR A 127 10.28 -13.06 -30.14
C TYR A 127 10.35 -14.50 -30.61
N ARG A 128 9.60 -14.82 -31.66
CA ARG A 128 9.65 -16.12 -32.35
C ARG A 128 9.87 -15.89 -33.83
N ARG A 129 10.91 -16.51 -34.40
CA ARG A 129 11.34 -16.31 -35.79
C ARG A 129 11.39 -14.82 -36.16
N ALA A 130 12.12 -14.06 -35.33
CA ALA A 130 12.27 -12.60 -35.41
C ALA A 130 11.05 -11.74 -35.03
N ILE A 131 9.82 -12.26 -34.94
CA ILE A 131 8.62 -11.43 -34.73
C ILE A 131 8.22 -11.38 -33.25
N LEU A 132 7.83 -10.20 -32.76
CA LEU A 132 7.29 -10.00 -31.41
C LEU A 132 5.91 -10.68 -31.29
N VAL A 133 5.87 -11.77 -30.52
CA VAL A 133 4.64 -12.57 -30.34
C VAL A 133 3.97 -12.33 -28.99
N GLN A 134 4.72 -11.96 -27.96
CA GLN A 134 4.18 -11.70 -26.63
C GLN A 134 5.04 -10.71 -25.86
N ALA A 135 4.40 -9.88 -25.03
CA ALA A 135 5.07 -9.08 -24.02
C ALA A 135 4.36 -9.25 -22.68
N SER A 136 5.11 -9.45 -21.60
CA SER A 136 4.54 -9.68 -20.27
C SER A 136 5.24 -8.87 -19.18
N THR A 137 4.46 -8.37 -18.23
CA THR A 137 4.99 -7.72 -17.03
C THR A 137 5.63 -8.74 -16.10
N ARG A 138 6.48 -8.30 -15.17
CA ARG A 138 7.10 -9.22 -14.19
C ARG A 138 6.11 -9.96 -13.28
N GLY A 139 5.01 -9.31 -12.88
CA GLY A 139 4.08 -9.83 -11.86
C GLY A 139 4.78 -10.27 -10.57
N ASP A 140 4.63 -11.54 -10.18
CA ASP A 140 5.30 -12.13 -9.00
C ASP A 140 6.70 -12.70 -9.28
N GLY A 141 7.18 -12.56 -10.52
CA GLY A 141 8.43 -13.10 -11.04
C GLY A 141 8.28 -14.46 -11.73
N TYR A 142 7.18 -15.17 -11.54
CA TYR A 142 6.86 -16.42 -12.24
C TYR A 142 5.69 -16.25 -13.20
N VAL A 143 4.73 -15.42 -12.82
CA VAL A 143 3.52 -15.13 -13.59
C VAL A 143 3.32 -13.62 -13.70
N GLY A 144 3.31 -13.15 -14.93
CA GLY A 144 3.05 -11.77 -15.36
C GLY A 144 1.66 -11.54 -15.91
N GLU A 145 1.41 -10.31 -16.33
CA GLU A 145 0.24 -9.91 -17.13
C GLU A 145 0.64 -9.76 -18.61
N ASP A 146 -0.14 -10.31 -19.53
CA ASP A 146 0.03 -10.09 -20.98
C ASP A 146 -0.31 -8.64 -21.33
N VAL A 147 0.69 -7.88 -21.77
CA VAL A 147 0.56 -6.47 -22.16
C VAL A 147 0.99 -6.26 -23.61
N THR A 148 0.94 -7.32 -24.43
CA THR A 148 1.43 -7.31 -25.82
C THR A 148 0.84 -6.17 -26.65
N GLN A 149 -0.46 -5.91 -26.51
CA GLN A 149 -1.13 -4.84 -27.26
C GLN A 149 -0.61 -3.45 -26.86
N ASN A 150 -0.46 -3.19 -25.56
CA ASN A 150 0.08 -1.92 -25.05
C ASN A 150 1.53 -1.72 -25.49
N ILE A 151 2.35 -2.76 -25.39
CA ILE A 151 3.77 -2.73 -25.75
C ILE A 151 3.98 -2.48 -27.24
N ARG A 152 3.12 -2.99 -28.12
CA ARG A 152 3.19 -2.71 -29.57
C ARG A 152 3.02 -1.22 -29.90
N THR A 153 2.32 -0.45 -29.07
CA THR A 153 2.13 0.99 -29.28
C THR A 153 3.41 1.80 -29.03
N ILE A 154 4.38 1.25 -28.30
CA ILE A 154 5.62 1.93 -27.93
C ILE A 154 6.60 1.88 -29.11
N LYS A 155 6.84 3.04 -29.72
CA LYS A 155 7.60 3.17 -30.98
C LYS A 155 9.08 2.78 -30.88
N SER A 156 9.69 2.88 -29.69
CA SER A 156 11.07 2.45 -29.45
C SER A 156 11.25 0.92 -29.45
N ILE A 157 10.16 0.14 -29.41
CA ILE A 157 10.21 -1.33 -29.33
C ILE A 157 10.17 -1.91 -30.75
N PRO A 158 11.19 -2.68 -31.18
CA PRO A 158 11.17 -3.34 -32.48
C PRO A 158 10.06 -4.41 -32.54
N LEU A 159 9.18 -4.37 -33.54
CA LEU A 159 8.21 -5.45 -33.77
C LEU A 159 8.86 -6.68 -34.42
N ARG A 160 10.02 -6.48 -35.05
CA ARG A 160 10.86 -7.51 -35.66
C ARG A 160 12.33 -7.29 -35.29
N ILE A 161 13.04 -8.39 -35.06
CA ILE A 161 14.51 -8.42 -34.96
C ILE A 161 15.08 -8.29 -36.37
N GLU A 162 15.83 -7.22 -36.64
CA GLU A 162 16.34 -6.92 -37.98
C GLU A 162 17.68 -7.61 -38.33
N GLY A 163 17.95 -7.76 -39.63
CA GLY A 163 19.23 -8.20 -40.21
C GLY A 163 19.40 -9.72 -40.37
N ASP A 164 20.30 -10.14 -41.26
CA ASP A 164 20.43 -11.53 -41.72
C ASP A 164 21.27 -12.44 -40.82
N GLY A 165 21.09 -13.76 -40.99
CA GLY A 165 22.02 -14.84 -40.61
C GLY A 165 22.26 -15.08 -39.11
N ASP A 166 21.65 -14.28 -38.25
CA ASP A 166 21.92 -14.30 -36.81
C ASP A 166 20.72 -13.91 -35.94
N ILE A 167 19.61 -14.64 -36.11
CA ILE A 167 18.39 -14.46 -35.32
C ILE A 167 18.03 -15.78 -34.62
N PRO A 168 17.84 -15.78 -33.29
CA PRO A 168 17.34 -16.95 -32.58
C PRO A 168 15.97 -17.40 -33.10
N GLU A 169 15.71 -18.71 -33.08
CA GLU A 169 14.37 -19.21 -33.38
C GLU A 169 13.36 -18.71 -32.35
N TYR A 170 13.80 -18.60 -31.10
CA TYR A 170 13.04 -18.08 -29.97
C TYR A 170 14.00 -17.31 -29.05
N ILE A 171 13.57 -16.14 -28.58
CA ILE A 171 14.29 -15.40 -27.54
C ILE A 171 13.33 -14.56 -26.70
N ASP A 172 13.47 -14.64 -25.38
CA ASP A 172 12.91 -13.70 -24.42
C ASP A 172 13.93 -12.61 -24.12
N ILE A 173 13.60 -11.35 -24.42
CA ILE A 173 14.43 -10.18 -24.14
C ILE A 173 13.80 -9.43 -22.96
N ARG A 174 14.58 -9.20 -21.90
CA ARG A 174 14.16 -8.50 -20.69
C ARG A 174 14.64 -7.06 -20.72
N GLY A 175 13.78 -6.15 -20.30
CA GLY A 175 14.10 -4.75 -20.21
C GLY A 175 13.26 -4.01 -19.19
N GLU A 176 13.47 -2.71 -19.10
CA GLU A 176 12.65 -1.80 -18.31
C GLU A 176 11.89 -0.86 -19.23
N ILE A 177 10.57 -0.76 -19.07
CA ILE A 177 9.78 0.34 -19.64
C ILE A 177 9.84 1.51 -18.68
N TYR A 178 10.27 2.67 -19.16
CA TYR A 178 10.44 3.87 -18.34
C TYR A 178 9.93 5.12 -19.07
N MET A 179 9.91 6.23 -18.36
CA MET A 179 9.50 7.55 -18.86
C MET A 179 10.59 8.55 -18.50
N ASN A 180 10.97 9.40 -19.45
CA ASN A 180 11.91 10.49 -19.16
C ASN A 180 11.25 11.50 -18.20
N ILE A 181 12.08 12.25 -17.48
CA ILE A 181 11.63 13.22 -16.48
C ILE A 181 10.75 14.29 -17.15
N ASP A 182 11.14 14.80 -18.31
CA ASP A 182 10.39 15.83 -19.04
C ASP A 182 9.04 15.33 -19.61
N ASP A 183 9.01 14.07 -20.08
CA ASP A 183 7.79 13.40 -20.53
C ASP A 183 6.80 13.25 -19.36
N PHE A 184 7.32 12.87 -18.20
CA PHE A 184 6.55 12.73 -16.96
C PHE A 184 6.00 14.08 -16.47
N GLU A 185 6.83 15.13 -16.46
CA GLU A 185 6.39 16.49 -16.08
C GLU A 185 5.31 17.01 -17.03
N THR A 186 5.42 16.72 -18.32
CA THR A 186 4.42 17.08 -19.33
C THR A 186 3.11 16.32 -19.11
N LEU A 187 3.16 15.01 -18.91
CA LEU A 187 1.98 14.19 -18.60
C LEU A 187 1.25 14.70 -17.34
N ASN A 188 1.98 15.04 -16.28
CA ASN A 188 1.36 15.56 -15.06
C ASN A 188 0.72 16.94 -15.28
N ARG A 189 1.34 17.85 -16.03
CA ARG A 189 0.73 19.14 -16.38
C ARG A 189 -0.58 18.97 -17.16
N GLU A 190 -0.65 18.00 -18.06
CA GLU A 190 -1.88 17.69 -18.79
C GLU A 190 -2.98 17.13 -17.88
N ARG A 191 -2.61 16.25 -16.96
CA ARG A 191 -3.54 15.66 -15.97
C ARG A 191 -4.07 16.73 -15.00
N GLU A 192 -3.22 17.64 -14.56
CA GLU A 192 -3.61 18.78 -13.72
C GLU A 192 -4.67 19.65 -14.41
N LYS A 193 -4.44 20.01 -15.68
CA LYS A 193 -5.41 20.77 -16.49
C LYS A 193 -6.75 20.07 -16.64
N LYS A 194 -6.77 18.73 -16.62
CA LYS A 194 -7.97 17.89 -16.71
C LYS A 194 -8.59 17.58 -15.34
N GLY A 195 -8.00 18.05 -14.24
CA GLY A 195 -8.46 17.75 -12.87
C GLY A 195 -8.27 16.29 -12.45
N GLU A 196 -7.37 15.56 -13.12
CA GLU A 196 -7.06 14.16 -12.81
C GLU A 196 -5.98 14.04 -11.72
N ALA A 197 -5.96 12.91 -11.01
CA ALA A 197 -4.91 12.62 -10.05
C ALA A 197 -3.53 12.55 -10.73
N LEU A 198 -2.55 13.28 -10.19
CA LEU A 198 -1.17 13.30 -10.68
C LEU A 198 -0.45 11.99 -10.36
N PHE A 199 0.48 11.60 -11.23
CA PHE A 199 1.40 10.51 -10.94
C PHE A 199 2.50 10.99 -9.98
N ALA A 200 2.84 10.14 -9.00
CA ALA A 200 3.82 10.49 -7.97
C ALA A 200 5.26 10.55 -8.50
N ASN A 201 5.60 9.73 -9.50
CA ASN A 201 6.94 9.59 -10.07
C ASN A 201 6.89 8.96 -11.48
N PRO A 202 7.99 9.02 -12.25
CA PRO A 202 8.08 8.42 -13.59
C PRO A 202 7.80 6.91 -13.61
N ARG A 203 8.23 6.16 -12.59
CA ARG A 203 7.99 4.71 -12.49
C ARG A 203 6.51 4.35 -12.47
N ASN A 204 5.73 5.01 -11.61
CA ASN A 204 4.29 4.83 -11.49
C ASN A 204 3.56 5.32 -12.75
N ALA A 205 4.05 6.41 -13.35
CA ALA A 205 3.54 6.87 -14.63
C ALA A 205 3.76 5.82 -15.72
N ALA A 206 4.97 5.27 -15.86
CA ALA A 206 5.28 4.21 -16.83
C ALA A 206 4.44 2.95 -16.59
N ALA A 207 4.39 2.45 -15.36
CA ALA A 207 3.62 1.26 -15.01
C ALA A 207 2.11 1.45 -15.25
N GLY A 208 1.57 2.61 -14.84
CA GLY A 208 0.19 2.98 -15.08
C GLY A 208 -0.12 3.24 -16.56
N SER A 209 0.88 3.56 -17.38
CA SER A 209 0.73 3.75 -18.83
C SER A 209 0.69 2.44 -19.59
N VAL A 210 1.49 1.46 -19.19
CA VAL A 210 1.48 0.13 -19.79
C VAL A 210 0.21 -0.64 -19.39
N ARG A 211 -0.25 -0.51 -18.14
CA ARG A 211 -1.39 -1.28 -17.61
C ARG A 211 -2.74 -0.59 -17.88
N GLN A 212 -2.97 -0.23 -19.15
CA GLN A 212 -4.24 0.33 -19.62
C GLN A 212 -5.03 -0.71 -20.40
N LEU A 213 -6.32 -0.89 -20.08
CA LEU A 213 -7.17 -1.80 -20.85
C LEU A 213 -7.37 -1.32 -22.29
N ASP A 214 -7.37 0.00 -22.49
CA ASP A 214 -7.38 0.61 -23.82
C ASP A 214 -5.94 0.96 -24.23
N PRO A 215 -5.36 0.28 -25.24
CA PRO A 215 -4.00 0.55 -25.72
C PRO A 215 -3.82 1.95 -26.30
N SER A 216 -4.89 2.63 -26.73
CA SER A 216 -4.79 4.01 -27.23
C SER A 216 -4.31 4.99 -26.15
N VAL A 217 -4.64 4.70 -24.88
CA VAL A 217 -4.15 5.47 -23.74
C VAL A 217 -2.65 5.26 -23.55
N THR A 218 -2.12 4.06 -23.77
CA THR A 218 -0.68 3.82 -23.79
C THR A 218 -0.02 4.55 -24.96
N ALA A 219 -0.62 4.49 -26.14
CA ALA A 219 -0.09 5.08 -27.37
C ALA A 219 0.06 6.62 -27.30
N SER A 220 -0.83 7.29 -26.54
CA SER A 220 -0.78 8.73 -26.31
C SER A 220 0.31 9.18 -25.31
N ARG A 221 1.02 8.25 -24.67
CA ARG A 221 2.05 8.55 -23.67
C ARG A 221 3.42 8.17 -24.20
N THR A 222 4.39 9.05 -24.00
CA THR A 222 5.78 8.79 -24.39
C THR A 222 6.42 7.80 -23.42
N LEU A 223 6.68 6.58 -23.90
CA LEU A 223 7.35 5.52 -23.16
C LEU A 223 8.61 5.07 -23.88
N HIS A 224 9.62 4.71 -23.09
CA HIS A 224 10.93 4.26 -23.55
C HIS A 224 11.22 2.86 -23.03
N LEU A 225 12.17 2.18 -23.66
CA LEU A 225 12.61 0.83 -23.30
C LEU A 225 14.13 0.85 -23.08
N ALA A 226 14.62 0.06 -22.13
CA ALA A 226 16.04 -0.29 -22.02
C ALA A 226 16.18 -1.81 -21.82
N CYS A 227 16.66 -2.52 -22.84
CA CYS A 227 16.88 -3.97 -22.81
C CYS A 227 18.19 -4.32 -22.13
N TYR A 228 18.13 -5.10 -21.06
CA TYR A 228 19.27 -5.40 -20.20
C TYR A 228 19.48 -6.88 -19.91
N GLY A 229 18.61 -7.78 -20.36
CA GLY A 229 18.71 -9.20 -19.99
C GLY A 229 18.14 -10.14 -21.03
N VAL A 230 18.56 -11.39 -20.94
CA VAL A 230 18.05 -12.50 -21.76
C VAL A 230 17.33 -13.49 -20.84
N GLY A 231 16.17 -13.97 -21.28
CA GLY A 231 15.46 -15.09 -20.67
C GLY A 231 15.69 -16.37 -21.48
N ALA A 232 14.61 -17.14 -21.73
CA ALA A 232 14.74 -18.36 -22.51
C ALA A 232 15.13 -18.06 -23.98
N ILE A 233 16.04 -18.87 -24.52
CA ILE A 233 16.57 -18.70 -25.88
C ILE A 233 16.77 -20.07 -26.56
N SER A 234 16.48 -20.16 -27.86
CA SER A 234 16.77 -21.32 -28.70
C SER A 234 17.25 -20.91 -30.10
N GLY A 235 18.09 -21.75 -30.72
CA GLY A 235 18.68 -21.49 -32.03
C GLY A 235 19.90 -20.55 -32.04
N ARG A 236 20.27 -19.99 -30.88
CA ARG A 236 21.51 -19.24 -30.65
C ARG A 236 21.91 -19.34 -29.17
N THR A 237 23.20 -19.17 -28.89
CA THR A 237 23.71 -18.98 -27.53
C THR A 237 24.58 -17.75 -27.46
N PHE A 238 24.64 -17.13 -26.28
CA PHE A 238 25.56 -16.04 -25.98
C PHE A 238 26.55 -16.53 -24.91
N ARG A 239 27.80 -16.08 -24.98
CA ARG A 239 28.83 -16.42 -23.97
C ARG A 239 28.75 -15.49 -22.77
N SER A 240 28.44 -14.21 -23.01
CA SER A 240 28.45 -13.19 -21.96
C SER A 240 27.34 -12.16 -22.10
N GLN A 241 27.05 -11.49 -20.97
CA GLN A 241 26.15 -10.36 -20.87
C GLN A 241 26.57 -9.23 -21.81
N TRP A 242 27.87 -8.93 -21.90
CA TRP A 242 28.40 -7.92 -22.81
C TRP A 242 28.15 -8.26 -24.27
N GLU A 243 28.41 -9.51 -24.68
CA GLU A 243 28.11 -9.99 -26.04
C GLU A 243 26.63 -9.81 -26.37
N PHE A 244 25.74 -10.15 -25.43
CA PHE A 244 24.30 -9.97 -25.60
C PHE A 244 23.92 -8.49 -25.78
N ILE A 245 24.47 -7.58 -24.96
CA ILE A 245 24.23 -6.13 -25.11
C ILE A 245 24.74 -5.61 -26.47
N GLN A 246 25.92 -6.04 -26.92
CA GLN A 246 26.43 -5.65 -28.26
C GLN A 246 25.54 -6.19 -29.38
N TRP A 247 25.02 -7.42 -29.23
CA TRP A 247 24.08 -7.99 -30.18
C TRP A 247 22.77 -7.19 -30.20
N LEU A 248 22.20 -6.80 -29.05
CA LEU A 248 21.02 -5.94 -28.97
C LEU A 248 21.24 -4.61 -29.70
N ARG A 249 22.39 -3.95 -29.50
CA ARG A 249 22.76 -2.73 -30.23
C ARG A 249 22.79 -2.95 -31.74
N LYS A 250 23.45 -4.01 -32.19
CA LYS A 250 23.51 -4.37 -33.62
C LYS A 250 22.13 -4.64 -34.21
N LYS A 251 21.23 -5.20 -33.41
CA LYS A 251 19.83 -5.51 -33.75
C LYS A 251 18.87 -4.35 -33.48
N ARG A 252 19.39 -3.15 -33.21
CA ARG A 252 18.63 -1.90 -33.04
C ARG A 252 17.67 -1.90 -31.85
N PHE A 253 17.94 -2.72 -30.84
CA PHE A 253 17.22 -2.62 -29.58
C PHE A 253 17.75 -1.44 -28.75
N PRO A 254 16.87 -0.71 -28.06
CA PRO A 254 17.27 0.20 -27.00
C PRO A 254 18.00 -0.56 -25.90
N VAL A 255 19.21 -0.14 -25.57
CA VAL A 255 20.00 -0.71 -24.45
C VAL A 255 20.26 0.38 -23.41
N PRO A 256 20.63 0.03 -22.17
CA PRO A 256 21.06 1.00 -21.18
C PRO A 256 22.12 1.96 -21.75
N GLU A 257 21.95 3.25 -21.46
CA GLU A 257 22.76 4.33 -22.04
C GLU A 257 24.25 4.18 -21.68
N ARG A 258 24.53 3.62 -20.48
CA ARG A 258 25.88 3.54 -19.90
C ARG A 258 26.24 2.15 -19.39
N VAL A 259 26.32 1.17 -20.29
CA VAL A 259 26.88 -0.14 -19.92
C VAL A 259 28.40 -0.09 -19.96
N ARG A 260 29.04 -0.40 -18.83
CA ARG A 260 30.49 -0.60 -18.70
C ARG A 260 30.81 -2.08 -18.55
N LEU A 261 31.94 -2.50 -19.11
CA LEU A 261 32.52 -3.83 -18.89
C LEU A 261 33.80 -3.64 -18.09
N GLU A 262 33.81 -4.10 -16.85
CA GLU A 262 34.93 -3.88 -15.92
C GLU A 262 35.46 -5.19 -15.38
N ARG A 263 36.79 -5.27 -15.23
CA ARG A 263 37.46 -6.40 -14.60
C ARG A 263 37.94 -5.98 -13.20
N GLY A 264 37.54 -6.76 -12.19
CA GLY A 264 37.87 -6.49 -10.79
C GLY A 264 36.91 -5.51 -10.12
N ILE A 265 36.66 -5.74 -8.82
CA ILE A 265 35.63 -5.02 -8.06
C ILE A 265 35.94 -3.53 -7.83
N HIS A 266 37.22 -3.15 -7.83
CA HIS A 266 37.62 -1.75 -7.67
C HIS A 266 37.21 -0.90 -8.87
N ARG A 267 37.39 -1.41 -10.09
CA ARG A 267 36.92 -0.74 -11.32
C ARG A 267 35.40 -0.68 -11.40
N VAL A 268 34.71 -1.72 -10.92
CA VAL A 268 33.24 -1.70 -10.77
C VAL A 268 32.79 -0.54 -9.86
N ILE A 269 33.48 -0.30 -8.74
CA ILE A 269 33.18 0.81 -7.85
C ILE A 269 33.45 2.17 -8.51
N GLU A 270 34.51 2.29 -9.31
CA GLU A 270 34.77 3.51 -10.10
C GLU A 270 33.64 3.77 -11.09
N ALA A 271 33.21 2.75 -11.84
CA ALA A 271 32.06 2.86 -12.76
C ALA A 271 30.76 3.23 -12.04
N ILE A 272 30.52 2.72 -10.83
CA ILE A 272 29.37 3.10 -10.00
C ILE A 272 29.43 4.60 -9.65
N ARG A 273 30.58 5.11 -9.23
CA ARG A 273 30.77 6.52 -8.88
C ARG A 273 30.61 7.44 -10.08
N GLU A 274 31.07 7.02 -11.26
CA GLU A 274 30.82 7.74 -12.51
C GLU A 274 29.31 7.88 -12.77
N ILE A 275 28.57 6.76 -12.78
CA ILE A 275 27.11 6.76 -12.98
C ILE A 275 26.42 7.62 -11.93
N GLU A 276 26.84 7.55 -10.67
CA GLU A 276 26.30 8.37 -9.58
C GLU A 276 26.53 9.88 -9.82
N SER A 277 27.74 10.26 -10.22
CA SER A 277 28.10 11.66 -10.46
C SER A 277 27.34 12.29 -11.63
N GLU A 278 26.94 11.47 -12.60
CA GLU A 278 26.24 11.90 -13.81
C GLU A 278 24.72 11.70 -13.71
N ARG A 279 24.23 11.21 -12.56
CA ARG A 279 22.82 10.94 -12.28
C ARG A 279 21.88 12.09 -12.63
N SER A 280 22.28 13.34 -12.35
CA SER A 280 21.45 14.52 -12.62
C SER A 280 21.41 14.93 -14.09
N MET A 281 22.29 14.38 -14.93
CA MET A 281 22.35 14.66 -16.37
C MET A 281 21.55 13.65 -17.19
N LEU A 282 21.14 12.53 -16.60
CA LEU A 282 20.36 11.51 -17.27
C LEU A 282 18.92 12.00 -17.48
N PRO A 283 18.31 11.71 -18.65
CA PRO A 283 16.93 12.14 -18.94
C PRO A 283 15.89 11.30 -18.17
N PHE A 284 16.30 10.28 -17.42
CA PHE A 284 15.45 9.36 -16.67
C PHE A 284 15.87 9.24 -15.21
N GLU A 285 14.94 8.79 -14.37
CA GLU A 285 15.23 8.48 -12.97
C GLU A 285 16.04 7.18 -12.85
N THR A 286 17.11 7.24 -12.06
CA THR A 286 17.88 6.07 -11.65
C THR A 286 18.11 6.09 -10.15
N ASP A 287 17.91 4.93 -9.51
CA ASP A 287 18.03 4.74 -8.06
C ASP A 287 19.30 3.96 -7.68
N GLY A 288 20.21 3.73 -8.63
CA GLY A 288 21.40 2.93 -8.41
C GLY A 288 22.11 2.46 -9.66
N ALA A 289 22.99 1.49 -9.49
CA ALA A 289 23.65 0.76 -10.57
C ALA A 289 23.44 -0.75 -10.38
N VAL A 290 23.28 -1.49 -11.47
CA VAL A 290 23.21 -2.95 -11.46
C VAL A 290 24.56 -3.52 -11.86
N ILE A 291 25.06 -4.44 -11.04
CA ILE A 291 26.32 -5.15 -11.23
C ILE A 291 25.97 -6.60 -11.57
N LYS A 292 26.46 -7.12 -12.69
CA LYS A 292 26.23 -8.51 -13.11
C LYS A 292 27.55 -9.16 -13.48
N VAL A 293 27.81 -10.39 -13.03
CA VAL A 293 28.92 -11.21 -13.55
C VAL A 293 28.75 -11.34 -15.06
N ASN A 294 29.77 -11.01 -15.86
CA ASN A 294 29.65 -10.92 -17.31
C ASN A 294 29.42 -12.29 -17.96
N ASP A 295 30.12 -13.33 -17.51
CA ASP A 295 30.11 -14.66 -18.13
C ASP A 295 28.86 -15.49 -17.74
N PHE A 296 28.13 -16.00 -18.73
CA PHE A 296 26.88 -16.76 -18.49
C PHE A 296 27.10 -18.17 -17.93
N ASP A 297 28.25 -18.81 -18.19
CA ASP A 297 28.61 -20.07 -17.55
C ASP A 297 28.89 -19.86 -16.06
N LEU A 298 29.55 -18.76 -15.69
CA LEU A 298 29.74 -18.38 -14.29
C LEU A 298 28.40 -18.07 -13.61
N GLN A 299 27.49 -17.35 -14.29
CA GLN A 299 26.13 -17.12 -13.76
C GLN A 299 25.38 -18.43 -13.49
N ARG A 300 25.44 -19.40 -14.42
CA ARG A 300 24.85 -20.74 -14.24
C ARG A 300 25.45 -21.48 -13.04
N LYS A 301 26.78 -21.47 -12.88
CA LYS A 301 27.47 -22.09 -11.74
C LYS A 301 27.11 -21.43 -10.41
N LEU A 302 27.01 -20.11 -10.38
CA LEU A 302 26.62 -19.35 -9.19
C LEU A 302 25.16 -19.63 -8.81
N GLY A 303 24.27 -19.74 -9.78
CA GLY A 303 22.87 -20.04 -9.58
C GLY A 303 22.12 -18.96 -8.80
N LEU A 304 21.09 -19.39 -8.06
CA LEU A 304 20.13 -18.51 -7.41
C LEU A 304 20.15 -18.70 -5.87
N LYS A 305 19.67 -17.69 -5.15
CA LYS A 305 19.13 -17.82 -3.79
C LYS A 305 17.64 -18.18 -3.88
N THR A 306 16.85 -17.87 -2.86
CA THR A 306 15.39 -18.10 -2.85
C THR A 306 14.68 -17.26 -3.91
N ARG A 307 15.05 -15.97 -4.07
CA ARG A 307 14.38 -15.04 -5.01
C ARG A 307 15.31 -14.10 -5.77
N GLU A 308 16.62 -14.22 -5.56
CA GLU A 308 17.63 -13.32 -6.14
C GLU A 308 18.78 -14.13 -6.75
N PRO A 309 19.36 -13.69 -7.88
CA PRO A 309 20.54 -14.31 -8.44
C PRO A 309 21.77 -14.06 -7.55
N ARG A 310 22.66 -15.06 -7.45
CA ARG A 310 23.94 -14.90 -6.73
C ARG A 310 24.98 -14.13 -7.52
N TRP A 311 24.74 -13.96 -8.82
CA TRP A 311 25.64 -13.38 -9.80
C TRP A 311 25.33 -11.91 -10.13
N ALA A 312 24.31 -11.31 -9.52
CA ALA A 312 24.01 -9.89 -9.70
C ALA A 312 23.54 -9.22 -8.40
N THR A 313 23.80 -7.93 -8.30
CA THR A 313 23.34 -7.08 -7.18
C THR A 313 23.06 -5.66 -7.67
N ALA A 314 22.14 -4.97 -7.02
CA ALA A 314 21.83 -3.58 -7.23
C ALA A 314 22.50 -2.72 -6.15
N TYR A 315 23.51 -1.94 -6.53
CA TYR A 315 24.02 -0.88 -5.67
C TYR A 315 23.03 0.28 -5.66
N LYS A 316 22.50 0.65 -4.50
CA LYS A 316 21.56 1.75 -4.35
C LYS A 316 22.32 3.03 -4.08
N PHE A 317 22.05 4.06 -4.88
CA PHE A 317 22.60 5.37 -4.59
C PHE A 317 22.02 5.89 -3.28
N PRO A 318 22.81 6.66 -2.50
CA PRO A 318 22.28 7.48 -1.44
C PRO A 318 21.06 8.24 -1.95
N ALA A 319 20.02 8.23 -1.12
CA ALA A 319 18.81 8.95 -1.39
C ALA A 319 19.12 10.44 -1.59
N HIS A 320 18.39 11.09 -2.50
CA HIS A 320 18.57 12.52 -2.70
C HIS A 320 18.17 13.24 -1.41
N GLN A 321 19.07 14.07 -0.89
CA GLN A 321 18.83 14.89 0.29
C GLN A 321 18.72 16.36 -0.11
N GLY A 322 17.79 17.07 0.52
CA GLY A 322 17.65 18.51 0.38
C GLY A 322 17.57 19.15 1.74
N THR A 323 18.25 20.28 1.89
CA THR A 323 18.10 21.13 3.07
C THR A 323 17.00 22.14 2.83
N THR A 324 16.00 22.17 3.70
CA THR A 324 14.91 23.14 3.62
C THR A 324 14.45 23.60 5.00
N ARG A 325 13.50 24.54 5.05
CA ARG A 325 12.95 25.10 6.29
C ARG A 325 11.54 24.57 6.54
N VAL A 326 11.27 24.16 7.78
CA VAL A 326 9.91 23.87 8.26
C VAL A 326 9.17 25.19 8.44
N LEU A 327 8.16 25.43 7.60
CA LEU A 327 7.33 26.64 7.68
C LEU A 327 6.24 26.48 8.73
N GLU A 328 5.62 25.31 8.76
CA GLU A 328 4.51 24.99 9.66
C GLU A 328 4.50 23.47 9.90
N ILE A 329 3.96 23.05 11.03
CA ILE A 329 3.63 21.64 11.28
C ILE A 329 2.15 21.61 11.60
N ILE A 330 1.38 20.81 10.85
CA ILE A 330 -0.06 20.66 11.06
C ILE A 330 -0.40 19.22 11.46
N PRO A 331 -1.38 19.01 12.37
CA PRO A 331 -1.92 17.70 12.65
C PRO A 331 -2.88 17.28 11.52
N SER A 332 -2.60 16.15 10.87
CA SER A 332 -3.45 15.57 9.82
C SER A 332 -4.19 14.33 10.34
N VAL A 333 -5.51 14.28 10.16
CA VAL A 333 -6.35 13.17 10.62
C VAL A 333 -6.58 12.20 9.47
N GLY A 334 -6.13 10.96 9.63
CA GLY A 334 -6.33 9.90 8.65
C GLY A 334 -7.73 9.28 8.70
N ARG A 335 -8.02 8.44 7.71
CA ARG A 335 -9.32 7.75 7.53
C ARG A 335 -9.77 6.88 8.72
N THR A 336 -8.84 6.40 9.53
CA THR A 336 -9.09 5.60 10.75
C THR A 336 -8.96 6.44 12.03
N GLY A 337 -8.93 7.76 11.91
CA GLY A 337 -8.80 8.69 13.04
C GLY A 337 -7.38 8.89 13.56
N ILE A 338 -6.37 8.19 13.02
CA ILE A 338 -4.96 8.38 13.41
C ILE A 338 -4.55 9.81 13.05
N ILE A 339 -4.03 10.55 14.02
CA ILE A 339 -3.54 11.91 13.86
C ILE A 339 -2.03 11.84 13.66
N THR A 340 -1.55 12.40 12.56
CA THR A 340 -0.14 12.39 12.15
C THR A 340 0.38 13.82 12.03
N PRO A 341 1.56 14.15 12.59
CA PRO A 341 2.17 15.45 12.37
C PRO A 341 2.75 15.54 10.95
N VAL A 342 2.41 16.58 10.20
CA VAL A 342 2.88 16.82 8.83
C VAL A 342 3.58 18.17 8.77
N ALA A 343 4.87 18.15 8.38
CA ALA A 343 5.64 19.35 8.14
C ALA A 343 5.30 19.92 6.76
N HIS A 344 4.94 21.20 6.72
CA HIS A 344 4.95 22.03 5.52
C HIS A 344 6.31 22.67 5.41
N LEU A 345 6.97 22.41 4.29
CA LEU A 345 8.35 22.76 4.04
C LEU A 345 8.41 23.89 3.02
N LYS A 346 9.42 24.74 3.11
CA LYS A 346 9.77 25.62 1.99
C LYS A 346 10.06 24.71 0.78
N PRO A 347 9.47 24.95 -0.40
CA PRO A 347 9.69 24.09 -1.55
C PRO A 347 11.19 23.91 -1.84
N VAL A 348 11.63 22.66 -1.95
CA VAL A 348 13.02 22.28 -2.25
C VAL A 348 13.03 21.19 -3.31
N ARG A 349 13.90 21.30 -4.31
CA ARG A 349 14.03 20.28 -5.36
C ARG A 349 14.96 19.16 -4.86
N ILE A 350 14.46 17.93 -4.79
CA ILE A 350 15.19 16.76 -4.29
C ILE A 350 14.96 15.61 -5.28
N GLY A 351 16.01 15.28 -6.05
CA GLY A 351 15.91 14.27 -7.11
C GLY A 351 14.82 14.59 -8.13
N GLY A 352 14.97 15.70 -8.86
CA GLY A 352 14.04 16.13 -9.91
C GLY A 352 12.71 16.72 -9.44
N VAL A 353 12.18 16.30 -8.28
CA VAL A 353 10.84 16.67 -7.79
C VAL A 353 10.90 17.74 -6.71
N THR A 354 9.92 18.63 -6.70
CA THR A 354 9.73 19.64 -5.64
C THR A 354 9.03 19.04 -4.43
N VAL A 355 9.72 19.00 -3.30
CA VAL A 355 9.18 18.57 -2.00
C VAL A 355 8.74 19.80 -1.21
N SER A 356 7.45 19.84 -0.85
CA SER A 356 6.85 20.91 -0.04
C SER A 356 6.16 20.40 1.23
N ARG A 357 6.03 19.08 1.40
CA ARG A 357 5.41 18.45 2.57
C ARG A 357 6.17 17.18 2.94
N SER A 358 6.20 16.87 4.23
CA SER A 358 6.82 15.65 4.75
C SER A 358 6.10 15.16 6.00
N THR A 359 5.87 13.86 6.11
CA THR A 359 5.35 13.27 7.35
C THR A 359 6.43 13.28 8.42
N LEU A 360 6.03 13.59 9.66
CA LEU A 360 6.89 13.48 10.84
C LEU A 360 6.60 12.19 11.64
N HIS A 361 5.81 11.27 11.07
CA HIS A 361 5.40 9.97 11.61
C HIS A 361 4.51 10.03 12.86
N ASN A 362 5.02 10.56 13.98
CA ASN A 362 4.29 10.69 15.24
C ASN A 362 4.99 11.71 16.16
N TRP A 363 4.34 12.10 17.26
CA TRP A 363 4.89 13.10 18.19
C TRP A 363 6.13 12.62 18.95
N ASP A 364 6.32 11.30 19.12
CA ASP A 364 7.54 10.77 19.73
C ASP A 364 8.75 11.00 18.81
N GLU A 365 8.60 10.83 17.50
CA GLU A 365 9.63 11.14 16.50
C GLU A 365 9.92 12.64 16.44
N VAL A 366 8.88 13.48 16.48
CA VAL A 366 9.02 14.94 16.57
C VAL A 366 9.85 15.32 17.81
N LYS A 367 9.55 14.71 18.95
CA LYS A 367 10.27 14.95 20.22
C LYS A 367 11.70 14.40 20.19
N ARG A 368 11.89 13.17 19.68
CA ARG A 368 13.20 12.50 19.59
C ARG A 368 14.17 13.27 18.70
N LYS A 369 13.70 13.77 17.56
CA LYS A 369 14.48 14.60 16.63
C LYS A 369 14.49 16.09 17.02
N ASP A 370 13.70 16.48 18.03
CA ASP A 370 13.49 17.87 18.49
C ASP A 370 13.11 18.80 17.33
N ILE A 371 12.15 18.39 16.48
CA ILE A 371 11.72 19.16 15.31
C ILE A 371 10.78 20.28 15.74
N ARG A 372 11.09 21.51 15.32
CA ARG A 372 10.32 22.72 15.64
C ARG A 372 9.88 23.47 14.39
N VAL A 373 8.81 24.24 14.52
CA VAL A 373 8.39 25.16 13.45
C VAL A 373 9.46 26.24 13.31
N GLY A 374 9.94 26.45 12.09
CA GLY A 374 11.02 27.37 11.75
C GLY A 374 12.39 26.72 11.57
N ASP A 375 12.57 25.46 11.98
CA ASP A 375 13.84 24.74 11.88
C ASP A 375 14.30 24.55 10.43
N TRP A 376 15.62 24.54 10.23
CA TRP A 376 16.22 23.97 9.03
C TRP A 376 16.38 22.47 9.20
N VAL A 377 15.93 21.70 8.22
CA VAL A 377 15.90 20.24 8.24
C VAL A 377 16.53 19.66 6.98
N ILE A 378 17.13 18.49 7.14
CA ILE A 378 17.52 17.65 6.02
C ILE A 378 16.35 16.71 5.73
N VAL A 379 15.85 16.79 4.51
CA VAL A 379 14.76 15.97 3.99
C VAL A 379 15.35 15.02 3.00
N GLU A 380 14.98 13.75 3.10
CA GLU A 380 15.47 12.72 2.22
C GLU A 380 14.33 12.11 1.42
N ARG A 381 14.65 11.81 0.16
CA ARG A 381 13.82 11.03 -0.72
C ARG A 381 14.61 9.85 -1.28
N ALA A 382 14.31 8.67 -0.77
CA ALA A 382 14.83 7.40 -1.28
C ALA A 382 13.92 6.89 -2.40
N GLY A 383 14.33 7.09 -3.65
CA GLY A 383 13.58 6.68 -4.84
C GLY A 383 12.11 7.13 -4.82
N ASP A 384 11.22 6.15 -4.84
CA ASP A 384 9.76 6.28 -4.93
C ASP A 384 9.01 6.51 -3.59
N VAL A 385 9.74 6.67 -2.48
CA VAL A 385 9.14 6.73 -1.14
C VAL A 385 8.78 8.17 -0.73
N ILE A 386 7.75 8.32 0.12
CA ILE A 386 7.32 9.58 0.74
C ILE A 386 8.53 10.29 1.37
N PRO A 387 8.80 11.58 1.04
CA PRO A 387 9.90 12.33 1.63
C PRO A 387 9.76 12.41 3.14
N HIS A 388 10.86 12.19 3.86
CA HIS A 388 10.87 12.20 5.32
C HIS A 388 11.99 13.09 5.87
N VAL A 389 11.75 13.71 7.01
CA VAL A 389 12.77 14.52 7.71
C VAL A 389 13.74 13.57 8.42
N ILE A 390 15.03 13.63 8.06
CA ILE A 390 16.09 12.85 8.72
C ILE A 390 16.44 13.51 10.05
N MET A 391 16.87 14.78 9.98
CA MET A 391 17.42 15.50 11.11
C MET A 391 17.20 17.00 11.00
N VAL A 392 17.29 17.66 12.15
CA VAL A 392 17.31 19.11 12.28
C VAL A 392 18.77 19.60 12.28
N ILE A 393 19.03 20.68 11.56
CA ILE A 393 20.30 21.41 11.57
C ILE A 393 20.25 22.41 12.72
N LYS A 394 20.59 21.95 13.93
CA LYS A 394 20.43 22.72 15.18
C LYS A 394 21.29 23.99 15.21
N GLU A 395 22.40 23.98 14.49
CA GLU A 395 23.35 25.09 14.38
C GLU A 395 22.76 26.31 13.66
N LYS A 396 21.70 26.11 12.86
CA LYS A 396 20.98 27.18 12.15
C LYS A 396 19.83 27.78 12.94
N ARG A 397 19.62 27.34 14.18
CA ARG A 397 18.56 27.89 15.04
C ARG A 397 18.89 29.31 15.44
N THR A 398 17.88 30.15 15.35
CA THR A 398 17.95 31.55 15.77
C THR A 398 17.36 31.77 17.16
N GLY A 399 16.74 30.74 17.75
CA GLY A 399 16.04 30.80 19.04
C GLY A 399 14.57 31.21 18.92
N SER A 400 14.10 31.53 17.71
CA SER A 400 12.70 31.87 17.42
C SER A 400 11.83 30.65 17.06
N GLU A 401 12.43 29.46 16.97
CA GLU A 401 11.77 28.22 16.59
C GLU A 401 10.81 27.73 17.68
N LYS A 402 9.60 27.34 17.28
CA LYS A 402 8.51 27.01 18.21
C LYS A 402 8.31 25.49 18.31
N PRO A 403 8.28 24.90 19.51
CA PRO A 403 7.87 23.51 19.71
C PRO A 403 6.47 23.27 19.15
N PHE A 404 6.23 22.06 18.66
CA PHE A 404 4.91 21.64 18.18
C PHE A 404 4.24 20.72 19.22
N PRO A 405 3.23 21.20 19.96
CA PRO A 405 2.62 20.43 21.05
C PRO A 405 1.75 19.28 20.53
N VAL A 406 1.51 18.32 21.42
CA VAL A 406 0.54 17.23 21.19
C VAL A 406 -0.87 17.82 21.21
N PRO A 407 -1.72 17.57 20.19
CA PRO A 407 -3.08 18.07 20.16
C PRO A 407 -3.95 17.31 21.17
N GLU A 408 -4.61 18.02 22.07
CA GLU A 408 -5.60 17.45 22.99
C GLU A 408 -6.98 17.23 22.33
N ARG A 409 -7.27 18.02 21.29
CA ARG A 409 -8.50 17.97 20.50
C ARG A 409 -8.20 17.77 19.02
N CYS A 410 -9.08 17.04 18.35
CA CYS A 410 -8.99 16.74 16.94
C CYS A 410 -9.12 18.03 16.12
N PRO A 411 -8.19 18.32 15.19
CA PRO A 411 -8.22 19.55 14.39
C PRO A 411 -9.37 19.60 13.38
N VAL A 412 -10.02 18.46 13.11
CA VAL A 412 -11.11 18.37 12.12
C VAL A 412 -12.49 18.46 12.79
N CYS A 413 -12.68 17.82 13.95
CA CYS A 413 -14.01 17.74 14.58
C CYS A 413 -14.05 18.16 16.06
N GLY A 414 -12.94 18.62 16.64
CA GLY A 414 -12.89 19.08 18.04
C GLY A 414 -12.98 17.99 19.12
N ALA A 415 -13.28 16.74 18.74
CA ALA A 415 -13.37 15.62 19.67
C ALA A 415 -12.02 15.34 20.37
N ARG A 416 -12.08 14.73 21.55
CA ARG A 416 -10.90 14.35 22.33
C ARG A 416 -9.94 13.48 21.52
N VAL A 417 -8.64 13.73 21.70
CA VAL A 417 -7.57 12.87 21.18
C VAL A 417 -7.09 11.96 22.28
N VAL A 418 -7.00 10.66 21.99
CA VAL A 418 -6.50 9.66 22.93
C VAL A 418 -5.24 9.01 22.39
N ARG A 419 -4.36 8.63 23.31
CA ARG A 419 -3.20 7.78 23.06
C ARG A 419 -3.35 6.55 23.92
N GLU A 420 -3.48 5.38 23.30
CA GLU A 420 -3.62 4.13 24.05
C GLU A 420 -2.31 3.76 24.74
N GLU A 421 -2.43 3.10 25.88
CA GLU A 421 -1.29 2.60 26.64
C GLU A 421 -0.51 1.55 25.81
N GLY A 422 0.76 1.86 25.53
CA GLY A 422 1.63 1.06 24.67
C GLY A 422 1.59 1.42 23.18
N GLU A 423 0.73 2.35 22.73
CA GLU A 423 0.72 2.84 21.35
C GLU A 423 1.44 4.19 21.19
N VAL A 424 2.03 4.40 20.01
CA VAL A 424 2.62 5.70 19.59
C VAL A 424 1.63 6.58 18.85
N ALA A 425 0.55 5.99 18.32
CA ALA A 425 -0.43 6.68 17.51
C ALA A 425 -1.40 7.48 18.39
N LEU A 426 -1.63 8.74 18.02
CA LEU A 426 -2.73 9.54 18.54
C LEU A 426 -3.97 9.27 17.69
N ARG A 427 -5.15 9.17 18.31
CA ARG A 427 -6.40 8.90 17.59
C ARG A 427 -7.51 9.85 18.00
N CYS A 428 -8.26 10.33 17.01
CA CYS A 428 -9.53 11.00 17.19
C CYS A 428 -10.62 9.94 17.48
N VAL A 429 -11.28 10.07 18.62
CA VAL A 429 -12.40 9.18 19.03
C VAL A 429 -13.78 9.72 18.64
N GLY A 430 -13.84 10.86 17.95
CA GLY A 430 -15.10 11.46 17.52
C GLY A 430 -15.86 10.56 16.55
N LEU A 431 -17.08 10.19 16.92
CA LEU A 431 -17.98 9.35 16.11
C LEU A 431 -18.34 10.02 14.77
N ASN A 432 -18.53 11.34 14.79
CA ASN A 432 -18.89 12.15 13.61
C ASN A 432 -17.69 12.92 13.04
N CYS A 433 -16.48 12.33 13.05
CA CYS A 433 -15.33 13.02 12.46
C CYS A 433 -15.42 13.05 10.91
N PRO A 434 -15.43 14.22 10.24
CA PRO A 434 -15.47 14.30 8.78
C PRO A 434 -14.33 13.53 8.08
N ALA A 435 -13.12 13.55 8.68
CA ALA A 435 -11.97 12.82 8.16
C ALA A 435 -12.14 11.29 8.17
N GLN A 436 -13.07 10.78 8.99
CA GLN A 436 -13.37 9.34 9.12
C GLN A 436 -14.70 8.95 8.46
N ALA A 437 -15.47 9.92 7.94
CA ALA A 437 -16.84 9.72 7.52
C ALA A 437 -16.99 8.57 6.52
N ARG A 438 -16.13 8.53 5.49
CA ARG A 438 -16.17 7.49 4.45
C ARG A 438 -16.04 6.07 5.02
N GLU A 439 -15.01 5.81 5.82
CA GLU A 439 -14.78 4.47 6.37
C GLU A 439 -15.83 4.11 7.42
N ARG A 440 -16.27 5.08 8.22
CA ARG A 440 -17.34 4.88 9.20
C ARG A 440 -18.68 4.54 8.55
N ILE A 441 -19.08 5.27 7.51
CA ILE A 441 -20.31 4.98 6.74
C ILE A 441 -20.25 3.59 6.13
N ARG A 442 -19.10 3.21 5.53
CA ARG A 442 -18.92 1.86 4.95
C ARG A 442 -19.03 0.76 6.00
N HIS A 443 -18.37 0.94 7.14
CA HIS A 443 -18.43 -0.01 8.25
C HIS A 443 -19.86 -0.14 8.78
N PHE A 444 -20.51 1.00 9.02
CA PHE A 444 -21.88 1.08 9.50
C PHE A 444 -22.88 0.40 8.56
N ALA A 445 -22.76 0.63 7.24
CA ALA A 445 -23.63 0.02 6.23
C ALA A 445 -23.33 -1.47 5.93
N SER A 446 -22.23 -2.02 6.45
CA SER A 446 -21.78 -3.37 6.12
C SER A 446 -22.78 -4.45 6.55
N ARG A 447 -22.70 -5.62 5.91
CA ARG A 447 -23.60 -6.77 6.15
C ARG A 447 -23.62 -7.25 7.61
N GLY A 448 -22.49 -7.20 8.30
CA GLY A 448 -22.40 -7.55 9.73
C GLY A 448 -22.94 -6.48 10.68
N ALA A 449 -23.10 -5.25 10.18
CA ALA A 449 -23.49 -4.05 10.93
C ALA A 449 -24.97 -3.71 10.68
N MET A 450 -25.29 -2.63 9.96
CA MET A 450 -26.68 -2.24 9.69
C MET A 450 -27.25 -2.85 8.40
N ASP A 451 -26.42 -3.52 7.59
CA ASP A 451 -26.82 -4.23 6.36
C ASP A 451 -27.65 -3.37 5.40
N ILE A 452 -27.09 -2.22 5.02
CA ILE A 452 -27.71 -1.29 4.09
C ILE A 452 -27.20 -1.60 2.69
N GLU A 453 -27.90 -2.51 2.00
CA GLU A 453 -27.62 -2.83 0.61
C GLU A 453 -27.72 -1.58 -0.29
N GLY A 454 -26.79 -1.42 -1.21
CA GLY A 454 -26.70 -0.23 -2.07
C GLY A 454 -25.79 0.89 -1.55
N LEU A 455 -25.38 0.90 -0.27
CA LEU A 455 -24.33 1.81 0.25
C LEU A 455 -22.91 1.23 0.12
N GLY A 456 -22.54 0.83 -1.09
CA GLY A 456 -21.17 0.44 -1.43
C GLY A 456 -20.21 1.63 -1.54
N GLU A 457 -18.92 1.34 -1.64
CA GLU A 457 -17.82 2.34 -1.71
C GLU A 457 -18.09 3.50 -2.68
N LYS A 458 -18.47 3.20 -3.92
CA LYS A 458 -18.73 4.21 -4.95
C LYS A 458 -19.92 5.11 -4.62
N ASN A 459 -20.96 4.57 -3.97
CA ASN A 459 -22.17 5.34 -3.65
C ASN A 459 -21.94 6.21 -2.42
N VAL A 460 -21.23 5.71 -1.41
CA VAL A 460 -20.80 6.50 -0.24
C VAL A 460 -19.92 7.68 -0.67
N GLU A 461 -18.95 7.44 -1.57
CA GLU A 461 -18.10 8.50 -2.12
C GLU A 461 -18.90 9.54 -2.90
N LEU A 462 -19.86 9.11 -3.72
CA LEU A 462 -20.73 10.00 -4.48
C LEU A 462 -21.58 10.89 -3.55
N LEU A 463 -22.23 10.30 -2.55
CA LEU A 463 -23.08 11.04 -1.59
C LEU A 463 -22.27 12.06 -0.77
N LEU A 464 -21.07 11.68 -0.32
CA LEU A 464 -20.15 12.60 0.38
C LEU A 464 -19.68 13.74 -0.53
N SER A 465 -19.29 13.43 -1.78
CA SER A 465 -18.80 14.43 -2.74
C SER A 465 -19.86 15.48 -3.12
N LYS A 466 -21.13 15.09 -3.10
CA LYS A 466 -22.28 15.98 -3.36
C LYS A 466 -22.80 16.67 -2.10
N GLY A 467 -22.21 16.39 -0.95
CA GLY A 467 -22.59 16.98 0.34
C GLY A 467 -23.96 16.55 0.85
N LEU A 468 -24.54 15.48 0.30
CA LEU A 468 -25.85 14.97 0.70
C LEU A 468 -25.79 14.25 2.05
N ILE A 469 -24.64 13.66 2.38
CA ILE A 469 -24.33 13.14 3.71
C ILE A 469 -22.98 13.69 4.16
N LYS A 470 -22.81 13.90 5.47
CA LYS A 470 -21.54 14.26 6.08
C LYS A 470 -21.06 13.17 7.04
N HIS A 471 -22.01 12.54 7.75
CA HIS A 471 -21.77 11.42 8.66
C HIS A 471 -22.81 10.31 8.47
N PHE A 472 -22.63 9.17 9.13
CA PHE A 472 -23.50 8.01 8.93
C PHE A 472 -24.93 8.22 9.45
N ILE A 473 -25.16 9.18 10.35
CA ILE A 473 -26.52 9.55 10.78
C ILE A 473 -27.32 10.17 9.62
N ASP A 474 -26.65 10.95 8.76
CA ASP A 474 -27.31 11.67 7.66
C ASP A 474 -27.89 10.71 6.60
N ILE A 475 -27.45 9.45 6.60
CA ILE A 475 -28.01 8.38 5.76
C ILE A 475 -29.53 8.31 5.98
N TYR A 476 -29.99 8.45 7.22
CA TYR A 476 -31.41 8.36 7.58
C TYR A 476 -32.21 9.65 7.29
N LYS A 477 -31.55 10.69 6.78
CA LYS A 477 -32.18 11.95 6.34
C LYS A 477 -32.34 12.03 4.82
N LEU A 478 -31.75 11.09 4.08
CA LEU A 478 -31.82 11.04 2.62
C LEU A 478 -33.24 10.80 2.14
N LYS A 479 -33.64 11.53 1.10
CA LYS A 479 -34.91 11.31 0.39
C LYS A 479 -34.65 10.72 -0.99
N LYS A 480 -35.66 10.05 -1.54
CA LYS A 480 -35.62 9.49 -2.89
C LYS A 480 -35.24 10.55 -3.93
N ASP A 481 -35.83 11.75 -3.83
CA ASP A 481 -35.58 12.86 -4.74
C ASP A 481 -34.12 13.32 -4.75
N ASP A 482 -33.44 13.28 -3.60
CA ASP A 482 -32.02 13.64 -3.50
C ASP A 482 -31.16 12.67 -4.35
N LEU A 483 -31.51 11.39 -4.35
CA LEU A 483 -30.80 10.35 -5.08
C LEU A 483 -31.03 10.45 -6.59
N LEU A 484 -32.23 10.83 -7.04
CA LEU A 484 -32.55 10.97 -8.47
C LEU A 484 -31.72 12.05 -9.18
N THR A 485 -31.18 13.01 -8.42
CA THR A 485 -30.27 14.03 -8.96
C THR A 485 -28.86 13.50 -9.27
N LEU A 486 -28.55 12.27 -8.84
CA LEU A 486 -27.21 11.71 -8.90
C LEU A 486 -27.01 10.83 -10.13
N PRO A 487 -25.81 10.84 -10.73
CA PRO A 487 -25.47 9.88 -11.76
C PRO A 487 -25.53 8.46 -11.17
N ARG A 488 -26.05 7.50 -11.94
CA ARG A 488 -26.20 6.07 -11.61
C ARG A 488 -27.40 5.70 -10.74
N PHE A 489 -28.19 6.67 -10.28
CA PHE A 489 -29.45 6.41 -9.58
C PHE A 489 -30.64 6.58 -10.56
N ALA A 490 -31.19 5.46 -11.01
CA ALA A 490 -32.52 5.41 -11.61
C ALA A 490 -33.59 5.20 -10.53
N GLU A 491 -34.85 5.47 -10.88
CA GLU A 491 -36.03 5.36 -10.00
C GLU A 491 -35.99 4.14 -9.07
N LYS A 492 -35.80 2.96 -9.65
CA LYS A 492 -35.77 1.68 -8.92
C LYS A 492 -34.55 1.53 -8.00
N SER A 493 -33.38 2.01 -8.42
CA SER A 493 -32.18 1.93 -7.59
C SER A 493 -32.19 2.93 -6.42
N ALA A 494 -32.83 4.09 -6.60
CA ALA A 494 -33.06 5.06 -5.53
C ALA A 494 -34.06 4.50 -4.51
N GLU A 495 -35.16 3.92 -4.99
CA GLU A 495 -36.16 3.24 -4.15
C GLU A 495 -35.54 2.10 -3.34
N ASN A 496 -34.81 1.19 -3.98
CA ASN A 496 -34.14 0.08 -3.30
C ASN A 496 -33.21 0.56 -2.17
N LEU A 497 -32.49 1.67 -2.38
CA LEU A 497 -31.59 2.21 -1.36
C LEU A 497 -32.38 2.82 -0.18
N ILE A 498 -33.44 3.59 -0.46
CA ILE A 498 -34.30 4.15 0.59
C ILE A 498 -34.98 3.01 1.38
N ASP A 499 -35.47 1.98 0.71
CA ASP A 499 -36.06 0.80 1.35
C ASP A 499 -35.05 0.07 2.24
N ALA A 500 -33.80 -0.09 1.78
CA ALA A 500 -32.72 -0.67 2.58
C ALA A 500 -32.40 0.17 3.82
N ILE A 501 -32.39 1.50 3.69
CA ILE A 501 -32.18 2.45 4.80
C ILE A 501 -33.34 2.33 5.81
N GLU A 502 -34.59 2.35 5.36
CA GLU A 502 -35.77 2.22 6.23
C GLU A 502 -35.79 0.86 6.93
N LYS A 503 -35.50 -0.23 6.21
CA LYS A 503 -35.37 -1.57 6.80
C LYS A 503 -34.30 -1.62 7.89
N SER A 504 -33.17 -0.92 7.69
CA SER A 504 -32.08 -0.91 8.66
C SER A 504 -32.40 -0.19 9.97
N LYS A 505 -33.49 0.60 10.03
CA LYS A 505 -33.92 1.26 11.27
C LYS A 505 -34.29 0.26 12.36
N GLU A 506 -34.75 -0.93 12.00
CA GLU A 506 -35.03 -2.02 12.94
C GLU A 506 -33.79 -2.95 13.01
N THR A 507 -33.08 -2.95 14.14
CA THR A 507 -31.83 -3.73 14.30
C THR A 507 -31.70 -4.38 15.68
N THR A 508 -30.63 -5.15 15.88
CA THR A 508 -30.28 -5.77 17.17
C THR A 508 -29.13 -5.03 17.86
N LEU A 509 -29.07 -5.09 19.19
CA LEU A 509 -28.03 -4.43 19.98
C LEU A 509 -26.63 -4.89 19.59
N ALA A 510 -26.43 -6.19 19.36
CA ALA A 510 -25.13 -6.72 18.92
C ALA A 510 -24.67 -6.11 17.59
N ARG A 511 -25.57 -6.02 16.61
CA ARG A 511 -25.27 -5.44 15.29
C ARG A 511 -25.03 -3.95 15.37
N PHE A 512 -25.85 -3.26 16.15
CA PHE A 512 -25.75 -1.82 16.37
C PHE A 512 -24.42 -1.45 17.03
N LEU A 513 -24.03 -2.13 18.12
CA LEU A 513 -22.75 -1.89 18.80
C LEU A 513 -21.55 -2.15 17.89
N TYR A 514 -21.62 -3.19 17.05
CA TYR A 514 -20.60 -3.41 16.04
C TYR A 514 -20.58 -2.27 15.00
N ALA A 515 -21.74 -1.80 14.55
CA ALA A 515 -21.87 -0.73 13.55
C ALA A 515 -21.26 0.62 14.00
N LEU A 516 -21.29 0.93 15.30
CA LEU A 516 -20.72 2.15 15.87
C LEU A 516 -19.18 2.23 15.70
N GLY A 517 -18.52 1.09 15.47
CA GLY A 517 -17.08 1.04 15.24
C GLY A 517 -16.27 1.50 16.46
N ILE A 518 -16.71 1.09 17.65
CA ILE A 518 -15.99 1.36 18.91
C ILE A 518 -14.63 0.63 18.86
N PRO A 519 -13.51 1.30 19.20
CA PRO A 519 -12.19 0.67 19.21
C PRO A 519 -12.18 -0.66 19.97
N HIS A 520 -11.51 -1.67 19.40
CA HIS A 520 -11.41 -3.06 19.91
C HIS A 520 -12.74 -3.85 19.97
N VAL A 521 -13.88 -3.27 19.62
CA VAL A 521 -15.18 -3.95 19.62
C VAL A 521 -15.49 -4.53 18.25
N GLY A 522 -15.08 -5.78 18.03
CA GLY A 522 -15.53 -6.59 16.89
C GLY A 522 -16.90 -7.23 17.13
N GLU A 523 -17.43 -7.94 16.12
CA GLU A 523 -18.74 -8.63 16.20
C GLU A 523 -18.87 -9.56 17.42
N TYR A 524 -17.78 -10.22 17.82
CA TYR A 524 -17.78 -11.10 18.97
C TYR A 524 -17.95 -10.34 20.29
N ALA A 525 -17.19 -9.25 20.47
CA ALA A 525 -17.30 -8.40 21.65
C ALA A 525 -18.68 -7.73 21.72
N ALA A 526 -19.21 -7.27 20.58
CA ALA A 526 -20.54 -6.68 20.50
C ALA A 526 -21.66 -7.67 20.90
N ARG A 527 -21.54 -8.95 20.48
CA ARG A 527 -22.44 -10.03 20.92
C ARG A 527 -22.34 -10.30 22.41
N LEU A 528 -21.13 -10.32 22.97
CA LEU A 528 -20.96 -10.49 24.42
C LEU A 528 -21.55 -9.32 25.21
N LEU A 529 -21.40 -8.07 24.72
CA LEU A 529 -22.06 -6.92 25.33
C LEU A 529 -23.58 -7.07 25.28
N ALA A 530 -24.15 -7.43 24.12
CA ALA A 530 -25.59 -7.63 23.97
C ALA A 530 -26.15 -8.73 24.89
N LYS A 531 -25.38 -9.78 25.17
CA LYS A 531 -25.78 -10.83 26.13
C LYS A 531 -25.88 -10.35 27.57
N ASN A 532 -25.06 -9.37 27.97
CA ASN A 532 -24.88 -8.96 29.37
C ASN A 532 -25.56 -7.62 29.73
N PHE A 533 -26.02 -6.85 28.73
CA PHE A 533 -26.72 -5.58 28.94
C PHE A 533 -28.12 -5.67 28.34
N ARG A 534 -29.15 -5.17 29.02
CA ARG A 534 -30.54 -5.34 28.59
C ARG A 534 -30.83 -4.54 27.33
N ASP A 535 -30.45 -3.27 27.36
CA ASP A 535 -30.66 -2.36 26.25
C ASP A 535 -29.48 -1.40 26.08
N LEU A 536 -29.55 -0.57 25.04
CA LEU A 536 -28.50 0.39 24.71
C LEU A 536 -28.26 1.41 25.84
N LYS A 537 -29.28 1.78 26.61
CA LYS A 537 -29.17 2.78 27.68
C LYS A 537 -28.42 2.25 28.88
N ASP A 538 -28.43 0.94 29.12
CA ASP A 538 -27.62 0.33 30.20
C ASP A 538 -26.10 0.49 29.99
N LEU A 539 -25.66 0.79 28.76
CA LEU A 539 -24.27 1.08 28.45
C LEU A 539 -23.94 2.56 28.70
N TYR A 540 -24.93 3.45 28.85
CA TYR A 540 -24.68 4.86 29.06
C TYR A 540 -24.06 5.06 30.44
N HIS A 541 -22.96 5.80 30.48
CA HIS A 541 -22.19 6.02 31.70
C HIS A 541 -21.66 4.75 32.39
N VAL A 542 -21.52 3.65 31.64
CA VAL A 542 -21.05 2.37 32.19
C VAL A 542 -19.58 2.46 32.61
N GLY A 543 -19.25 2.05 33.83
CA GLY A 543 -17.86 1.98 34.29
C GLY A 543 -17.09 0.80 33.67
N PRO A 544 -15.77 0.90 33.48
CA PRO A 544 -14.98 -0.16 32.84
C PRO A 544 -15.01 -1.47 33.63
N GLY A 545 -15.13 -1.41 34.97
CA GLY A 545 -15.20 -2.58 35.85
C GLY A 545 -16.34 -3.54 35.50
N LYS A 546 -17.53 -3.00 35.20
CA LYS A 546 -18.73 -3.79 34.84
C LYS A 546 -18.58 -4.50 33.49
N ILE A 547 -17.74 -3.97 32.60
CA ILE A 547 -17.48 -4.59 31.29
C ILE A 547 -16.37 -5.64 31.42
N SER A 548 -15.33 -5.36 32.21
CA SER A 548 -14.25 -6.33 32.44
C SER A 548 -14.66 -7.57 33.22
N SER A 549 -15.79 -7.55 33.94
CA SER A 549 -16.34 -8.74 34.60
C SER A 549 -16.93 -9.74 33.60
N ILE A 550 -17.22 -9.32 32.36
CA ILE A 550 -17.69 -10.21 31.30
C ILE A 550 -16.54 -11.11 30.85
N ARG A 551 -16.75 -12.42 30.94
CA ARG A 551 -15.77 -13.42 30.51
C ARG A 551 -15.35 -13.14 29.06
N GLN A 552 -14.04 -13.17 28.79
CA GLN A 552 -13.42 -12.86 27.49
C GLN A 552 -13.44 -11.38 27.08
N MET A 553 -13.83 -10.45 27.96
CA MET A 553 -13.57 -9.02 27.77
C MET A 553 -12.32 -8.58 28.52
N GLY A 554 -11.28 -8.23 27.76
CA GLY A 554 -10.06 -7.66 28.32
C GLY A 554 -10.22 -6.20 28.74
N GLU A 555 -9.31 -5.71 29.58
CA GLU A 555 -9.32 -4.31 30.07
C GLU A 555 -9.35 -3.27 28.95
N LYS A 556 -8.68 -3.53 27.81
CA LYS A 556 -8.68 -2.60 26.66
C LYS A 556 -10.08 -2.40 26.09
N ILE A 557 -10.82 -3.48 25.87
CA ILE A 557 -12.21 -3.44 25.36
C ILE A 557 -13.09 -2.73 26.38
N ALA A 558 -12.94 -3.07 27.66
CA ALA A 558 -13.72 -2.46 28.75
C ALA A 558 -13.52 -0.94 28.84
N ARG A 559 -12.27 -0.47 28.76
CA ARG A 559 -11.96 0.96 28.74
C ARG A 559 -12.52 1.62 27.47
N SER A 560 -12.30 1.08 26.28
CA SER A 560 -12.80 1.69 25.04
C SER A 560 -14.32 1.80 24.96
N VAL A 561 -15.05 0.79 25.44
CA VAL A 561 -16.51 0.84 25.52
C VAL A 561 -16.94 1.87 26.55
N SER A 562 -16.35 1.85 27.75
CA SER A 562 -16.66 2.83 28.79
C SER A 562 -16.38 4.26 28.31
N ASP A 563 -15.22 4.54 27.72
CA ASP A 563 -14.84 5.85 27.20
C ASP A 563 -15.80 6.34 26.10
N PHE A 564 -16.28 5.44 25.25
CA PHE A 564 -17.24 5.78 24.19
C PHE A 564 -18.59 6.25 24.76
N PHE A 565 -19.09 5.58 25.81
CA PHE A 565 -20.35 5.88 26.49
C PHE A 565 -20.20 6.81 27.72
N ASN A 566 -18.99 7.27 28.00
CA ASN A 566 -18.66 8.29 29.01
C ASN A 566 -17.86 9.42 28.35
N ASP A 567 -18.21 9.78 27.12
CA ASP A 567 -17.51 10.85 26.44
C ASP A 567 -17.84 12.16 27.15
N GLY A 568 -16.92 12.65 27.98
CA GLY A 568 -17.15 13.88 28.77
C GLY A 568 -17.53 15.16 28.00
N ASP A 569 -17.55 15.13 26.65
CA ASP A 569 -18.08 16.20 25.80
C ASP A 569 -19.52 15.91 25.28
N GLY A 570 -20.12 14.74 25.56
CA GLY A 570 -21.51 14.34 25.29
C GLY A 570 -21.88 13.94 23.84
N GLY A 571 -21.02 14.22 22.86
CA GLY A 571 -21.34 14.11 21.43
C GLY A 571 -21.68 12.70 20.92
N ASN A 572 -21.14 11.63 21.53
CA ASN A 572 -21.49 10.25 21.15
C ASN A 572 -22.90 9.90 21.64
N ILE A 573 -23.23 10.19 22.91
CA ILE A 573 -24.57 9.93 23.45
C ILE A 573 -25.62 10.76 22.71
N GLU A 574 -25.37 12.06 22.48
CA GLU A 574 -26.27 12.93 21.72
C GLU A 574 -26.55 12.39 20.31
N THR A 575 -25.52 11.84 19.66
CA THR A 575 -25.64 11.15 18.36
C THR A 575 -26.56 9.94 18.46
N LEU A 576 -26.40 9.09 19.48
CA LEU A 576 -27.25 7.92 19.67
C LEU A 576 -28.71 8.31 19.94
N GLU A 577 -28.94 9.41 20.66
CA GLU A 577 -30.28 9.95 20.89
C GLU A 577 -30.90 10.59 19.64
N GLU A 578 -30.11 11.27 18.80
CA GLU A 578 -30.55 11.75 17.48
C GLU A 578 -30.94 10.56 16.58
N MET A 579 -30.16 9.49 16.58
CA MET A 579 -30.45 8.26 15.84
C MET A 579 -31.79 7.64 16.26
N GLN A 580 -32.08 7.60 17.56
CA GLN A 580 -33.39 7.16 18.06
C GLN A 580 -34.53 8.09 17.60
N ARG A 581 -34.31 9.41 17.60
CA ARG A 581 -35.28 10.39 17.07
C ARG A 581 -35.54 10.25 15.57
N LEU A 582 -34.56 9.79 14.80
CA LEU A 582 -34.70 9.47 13.37
C LEU A 582 -35.40 8.12 13.11
N GLY A 583 -35.86 7.45 14.17
CA GLY A 583 -36.69 6.25 14.09
C GLY A 583 -35.92 4.93 14.17
N ILE A 584 -34.62 4.96 14.51
CA ILE A 584 -33.84 3.73 14.69
C ILE A 584 -34.24 3.06 16.01
N ARG A 585 -34.67 1.81 15.93
CA ARG A 585 -35.08 0.97 17.05
C ARG A 585 -34.12 -0.19 17.21
N VAL A 586 -33.52 -0.24 18.40
CA VAL A 586 -32.54 -1.26 18.76
C VAL A 586 -33.19 -2.23 19.73
N SER A 587 -33.51 -3.43 19.24
CA SER A 587 -33.97 -4.54 20.07
C SER A 587 -32.79 -5.35 20.60
N ASN A 588 -32.96 -6.11 21.68
CA ASN A 588 -31.91 -6.99 22.17
C ASN A 588 -32.43 -8.42 22.43
N PRO A 589 -32.54 -9.25 21.37
CA PRO A 589 -32.99 -10.64 21.52
C PRO A 589 -31.94 -11.54 22.20
N ASP A 590 -30.69 -11.10 22.25
CA ASP A 590 -29.57 -11.88 22.78
C ASP A 590 -29.40 -11.73 24.30
N TYR A 591 -30.22 -10.87 24.95
CA TYR A 591 -30.10 -10.61 26.39
C TYR A 591 -30.40 -11.88 27.19
N GLU A 592 -29.39 -12.39 27.89
CA GLU A 592 -29.51 -13.61 28.70
C GLU A 592 -29.78 -13.23 30.16
N SER A 593 -31.02 -12.80 30.45
CA SER A 593 -31.35 -12.17 31.74
C SER A 593 -31.90 -13.07 32.83
N GLU A 594 -32.03 -14.39 32.63
CA GLU A 594 -32.81 -15.24 33.54
C GLU A 594 -32.24 -16.66 33.72
N LYS A 595 -30.92 -16.81 33.85
CA LYS A 595 -30.34 -18.06 34.39
C LYS A 595 -29.54 -17.89 35.68
N HIS A 596 -29.42 -16.67 36.20
CA HIS A 596 -28.47 -16.37 37.29
C HIS A 596 -29.06 -15.67 38.52
N ALA A 597 -30.31 -15.18 38.49
CA ALA A 597 -30.96 -14.63 39.67
C ALA A 597 -31.12 -15.72 40.74
N GLY A 598 -30.43 -15.55 41.88
CA GLY A 598 -30.52 -16.44 43.05
C GLY A 598 -29.26 -17.28 43.31
N ARG A 599 -28.12 -16.96 42.71
CA ARG A 599 -26.86 -17.65 43.04
C ARG A 599 -26.18 -16.98 44.25
N PRO A 600 -25.65 -17.75 45.23
CA PRO A 600 -25.19 -17.23 46.52
C PRO A 600 -24.10 -16.15 46.47
N LEU A 601 -23.32 -16.10 45.39
CA LEU A 601 -22.15 -15.22 45.27
C LEU A 601 -22.32 -14.12 44.21
N GLU A 602 -23.56 -13.86 43.78
CA GLU A 602 -23.87 -12.93 42.70
C GLU A 602 -23.34 -11.51 42.96
N GLY A 603 -22.54 -10.99 42.03
CA GLY A 603 -21.98 -9.64 42.07
C GLY A 603 -20.76 -9.45 42.98
N LEU A 604 -20.34 -10.50 43.71
CA LEU A 604 -19.20 -10.44 44.62
C LEU A 604 -17.88 -10.76 43.91
N THR A 605 -16.84 -9.99 44.19
CA THR A 605 -15.48 -10.18 43.66
C THR A 605 -14.57 -10.83 44.70
N PHE A 606 -13.98 -11.97 44.34
CA PHE A 606 -13.05 -12.75 45.15
C PHE A 606 -11.64 -12.69 44.59
N VAL A 607 -10.63 -12.58 45.45
CA VAL A 607 -9.22 -12.77 45.08
C VAL A 607 -8.65 -13.92 45.90
N ILE A 608 -7.99 -14.87 45.24
CA ILE A 608 -7.42 -16.04 45.91
C ILE A 608 -5.93 -15.82 46.20
N THR A 609 -5.51 -16.12 47.43
CA THR A 609 -4.11 -16.12 47.87
C THR A 609 -3.80 -17.36 48.73
N GLY A 610 -2.56 -17.83 48.69
CA GLY A 610 -2.15 -19.06 49.40
C GLY A 610 -2.57 -20.36 48.70
N THR A 611 -2.29 -21.48 49.37
CA THR A 611 -2.61 -22.84 48.93
C THR A 611 -3.97 -23.27 49.50
N LEU A 612 -4.88 -23.70 48.64
CA LEU A 612 -6.24 -24.11 49.03
C LEU A 612 -6.36 -25.64 49.14
N PRO A 613 -7.36 -26.17 49.88
CA PRO A 613 -7.65 -27.61 49.96
C PRO A 613 -8.07 -28.26 48.63
N ARG A 614 -8.44 -27.44 47.63
CA ARG A 614 -8.81 -27.85 46.27
C ARG A 614 -7.91 -27.14 45.24
N PRO A 615 -7.72 -27.71 44.04
CA PRO A 615 -7.06 -27.01 42.94
C PRO A 615 -7.66 -25.62 42.72
N ARG A 616 -6.82 -24.58 42.67
CA ARG A 616 -7.28 -23.18 42.57
C ARG A 616 -8.27 -22.96 41.43
N LYS A 617 -8.04 -23.61 40.29
CA LYS A 617 -8.91 -23.54 39.11
C LYS A 617 -10.33 -24.06 39.39
N GLU A 618 -10.47 -25.14 40.17
CA GLU A 618 -11.79 -25.67 40.56
C GLU A 618 -12.54 -24.68 41.47
N VAL A 619 -11.80 -23.97 42.34
CA VAL A 619 -12.39 -22.97 43.24
C VAL A 619 -12.79 -21.70 42.47
N GLU A 620 -11.98 -21.26 41.50
CA GLU A 620 -12.33 -20.16 40.59
C GLU A 620 -13.57 -20.52 39.75
N GLU A 621 -13.65 -21.75 39.27
CA GLU A 621 -14.82 -22.28 38.55
C GLU A 621 -16.05 -22.37 39.45
N LEU A 622 -15.89 -22.80 40.72
CA LEU A 622 -16.97 -22.84 41.70
C LEU A 622 -17.53 -21.44 41.98
N ILE A 623 -16.66 -20.46 42.30
CA ILE A 623 -17.05 -19.06 42.53
C ILE A 623 -17.78 -18.50 41.31
N SER A 624 -17.25 -18.73 40.11
CA SER A 624 -17.85 -18.31 38.85
C SER A 624 -19.20 -18.99 38.59
N SER A 625 -19.32 -20.28 38.92
CA SER A 625 -20.57 -21.04 38.75
C SER A 625 -21.69 -20.56 39.67
N LEU A 626 -21.35 -19.89 40.77
CA LEU A 626 -22.26 -19.35 41.77
C LEU A 626 -22.42 -17.82 41.67
N GLY A 627 -21.98 -17.21 40.57
CA GLY A 627 -22.24 -15.80 40.25
C GLY A 627 -21.19 -14.80 40.74
N GLY A 628 -20.13 -15.26 41.39
CA GLY A 628 -19.01 -14.42 41.83
C GLY A 628 -17.92 -14.27 40.77
N HIS A 629 -17.09 -13.24 40.89
CA HIS A 629 -15.95 -12.99 39.99
C HIS A 629 -14.63 -13.31 40.69
N ALA A 630 -13.83 -14.23 40.15
CA ALA A 630 -12.48 -14.50 40.65
C ALA A 630 -11.44 -13.61 39.96
N ALA A 631 -10.96 -12.58 40.65
CA ALA A 631 -9.97 -11.63 40.16
C ALA A 631 -8.52 -12.06 40.48
N SER A 632 -7.58 -11.69 39.61
CA SER A 632 -6.17 -12.07 39.73
C SER A 632 -5.39 -11.21 40.73
N SER A 633 -5.89 -10.02 41.10
CA SER A 633 -5.23 -9.07 41.99
C SER A 633 -6.22 -8.33 42.88
N VAL A 634 -5.77 -7.94 44.08
CA VAL A 634 -6.59 -7.15 45.03
C VAL A 634 -6.65 -5.69 44.57
N SER A 635 -7.87 -5.16 44.49
CA SER A 635 -8.22 -3.78 44.14
C SER A 635 -9.26 -3.22 45.12
N GLY A 636 -9.62 -1.94 45.01
CA GLY A 636 -10.71 -1.34 45.80
C GLY A 636 -12.10 -1.87 45.47
N SER A 637 -12.26 -2.69 44.41
CA SER A 637 -13.51 -3.34 44.03
C SER A 637 -13.54 -4.82 44.44
N THR A 638 -12.61 -5.27 45.30
CA THR A 638 -12.57 -6.64 45.81
C THR A 638 -13.41 -6.73 47.07
N ASP A 639 -14.41 -7.62 47.09
CA ASP A 639 -15.27 -7.83 48.26
C ASP A 639 -14.62 -8.77 49.28
N TYR A 640 -14.02 -9.86 48.79
CA TYR A 640 -13.42 -10.89 49.64
C TYR A 640 -12.04 -11.35 49.15
N LEU A 641 -11.12 -11.53 50.08
CA LEU A 641 -9.86 -12.24 49.85
C LEU A 641 -9.99 -13.67 50.41
N LEU A 642 -9.95 -14.68 49.54
CA LEU A 642 -9.90 -16.08 49.93
C LEU A 642 -8.46 -16.47 50.31
N VAL A 643 -8.24 -16.79 51.58
CA VAL A 643 -6.94 -17.02 52.21
C VAL A 643 -6.74 -18.51 52.46
N GLY A 644 -5.79 -19.10 51.73
CA GLY A 644 -5.27 -20.44 51.97
C GLY A 644 -3.99 -20.43 52.81
N GLU A 645 -3.39 -21.61 53.00
CA GLU A 645 -2.12 -21.76 53.72
C GLU A 645 -1.00 -20.95 53.03
N ASN A 646 -0.12 -20.34 53.82
CA ASN A 646 0.98 -19.46 53.36
C ASN A 646 0.50 -18.31 52.45
N PRO A 647 -0.35 -17.40 52.95
CA PRO A 647 -0.84 -16.30 52.14
C PRO A 647 0.29 -15.34 51.77
N GLY A 648 0.44 -15.10 50.47
CA GLY A 648 1.49 -14.23 49.93
C GLY A 648 1.22 -12.73 50.12
N SER A 649 1.95 -11.90 49.38
CA SER A 649 1.90 -10.42 49.43
C SER A 649 0.51 -9.79 49.22
N LYS A 650 -0.47 -10.55 48.70
CA LYS A 650 -1.86 -10.12 48.51
C LYS A 650 -2.62 -9.90 49.82
N LEU A 651 -2.26 -10.61 50.90
CA LEU A 651 -2.91 -10.44 52.22
C LEU A 651 -2.65 -9.04 52.77
N LYS A 652 -1.38 -8.61 52.75
CA LYS A 652 -0.99 -7.25 53.17
C LYS A 652 -1.67 -6.16 52.34
N LYS A 653 -1.86 -6.41 51.03
CA LYS A 653 -2.55 -5.48 50.13
C LYS A 653 -4.06 -5.39 50.45
N ALA A 654 -4.71 -6.50 50.77
CA ALA A 654 -6.11 -6.52 51.18
C ALA A 654 -6.33 -5.80 52.51
N GLU A 655 -5.46 -6.01 53.50
CA GLU A 655 -5.49 -5.29 54.79
C GLU A 655 -5.39 -3.78 54.60
N SER A 656 -4.47 -3.32 53.73
CA SER A 656 -4.31 -1.89 53.43
C SER A 656 -5.53 -1.24 52.74
N LEU A 657 -6.36 -2.05 52.09
CA LEU A 657 -7.55 -1.61 51.35
C LEU A 657 -8.86 -1.90 52.11
N GLY A 658 -8.81 -2.46 53.32
CA GLY A 658 -9.99 -2.79 54.13
C GLY A 658 -10.84 -3.94 53.59
N VAL A 659 -10.27 -4.80 52.74
CA VAL A 659 -10.99 -5.93 52.12
C VAL A 659 -11.14 -7.08 53.12
N ARG A 660 -12.33 -7.68 53.22
CA ARG A 660 -12.61 -8.78 54.16
C ARG A 660 -11.88 -10.06 53.71
N SER A 661 -11.31 -10.81 54.66
CA SER A 661 -10.68 -12.11 54.38
C SER A 661 -11.61 -13.25 54.77
N LEU A 662 -11.59 -14.33 53.98
CA LEU A 662 -12.34 -15.57 54.21
C LEU A 662 -11.41 -16.77 54.02
N SER A 663 -11.60 -17.80 54.81
CA SER A 663 -11.05 -19.13 54.60
C SER A 663 -11.88 -19.93 53.59
N TYR A 664 -11.35 -21.05 53.11
CA TYR A 664 -12.10 -21.96 52.25
C TYR A 664 -13.36 -22.54 52.94
N ALA A 665 -13.31 -22.77 54.25
CA ALA A 665 -14.46 -23.25 55.01
C ALA A 665 -15.59 -22.19 55.06
N GLU A 666 -15.24 -20.93 55.34
CA GLU A 666 -16.20 -19.82 55.38
C GLU A 666 -16.79 -19.52 54.00
N LEU A 667 -16.04 -19.72 52.92
CA LEU A 667 -16.58 -19.66 51.55
C LEU A 667 -17.66 -20.73 51.34
N MET A 668 -17.46 -21.96 51.83
CA MET A 668 -18.45 -23.02 51.70
C MET A 668 -19.70 -22.73 52.55
N GLU A 669 -19.54 -22.17 53.75
CA GLU A 669 -20.67 -21.73 54.58
C GLU A 669 -21.48 -20.60 53.92
N LEU A 670 -20.79 -19.65 53.29
CA LEU A 670 -21.41 -18.57 52.51
C LEU A 670 -22.21 -19.12 51.31
N ILE A 671 -21.75 -20.21 50.69
CA ILE A 671 -22.42 -20.89 49.58
C ILE A 671 -23.63 -21.71 50.05
N GLU A 672 -23.55 -22.35 51.22
CA GLU A 672 -24.62 -23.22 51.77
C GLU A 672 -25.76 -22.44 52.47
N GLY A 673 -25.65 -21.11 52.60
CA GLY A 673 -26.73 -20.25 53.10
C GLY A 673 -27.01 -20.38 54.60
N LYS A 674 -26.03 -20.82 55.40
CA LYS A 674 -26.11 -20.76 56.87
C LYS A 674 -25.52 -19.44 57.34
N SER A 675 -26.37 -18.42 57.50
CA SER A 675 -26.11 -17.24 58.31
C SER A 675 -27.15 -17.15 59.41
#